data_AF-A0A1V8TEV1-F1
#
_entry.id   AF-A0A1V8TEV1-F1
#
_cell.length_a   1.000
_cell.length_b   1.000
_cell.length_c   1.000
_cell.angle_alpha   90.00
_cell.angle_beta   90.00
_cell.angle_gamma   90.00
#
_symmetry.space_group_name_H-M   'P 1'
#
loop_
_entity.id
_entity.type
_entity.pdbx_description
1 polymer ?
#
loop_
_entity_poly.entity_id
_entity_poly.type
_entity_poly.pdbx_seq_one_letter_code
_entity_poly.pdbx_strand_id
1 'polypeptide(L)'
;MQDDVEPTGDDVVEFVLLDVRTEVEAIEQQSRKDQIKSKPSKHEVFSALLDPAHLFASLVARDKDFGQAAFGQNNQVGEAADPLTIVDAEFAEKLDLRLMWQRHHLPHTAYLSKLHTELMQTPEDAPSRTVSLVLFAILCLAALDVPARLICNEPEETKVKLGRFVSQELPSLLFDLPAHPHMLDILEISHSYKPLLFVTRRKAAPSALGGRLHFTLAMQVAKRLTLGDSVSALSLAMATTANEKDIPTLQRLVLDSLRWCKWLMFDVAVDGFLKKPVVEQNAVLDEVTSAMDVITSALEIYHMPPSYVSLYCHLRWAVLQTKASVASQSGWRSLNALGSVITSHEGDMRNLEDHTSKLLSRLHRSYSRSEIEAARQLISAELNRSNVNVAGLCLFYALMSNLHATKLPTEREDALTIDNALKVSSEILHHVKGDRIHNPTAVFLFLQRYGDPRVIRTERIIQDFVSCADNLVISGIPWQPPPLPFLIPGLLQAGRELVENNATRMKGWQALHPNVDVQILLLQDCAKRLERFDPECQRKDALARGSIYAAGAKQVRGLCAILMGWRKTIAEKIMREERDSGLSTEEASEDREREFAGVEDFLQAEGEGFGDWGDWPQAGDLDFAELFADGSEWTKWASTMFATA
;
A
#
# COMPACT_ATOMS: atom_id res chain seq x y z
N MET A 1 30.31 0.26 -42.35
CA MET A 1 30.66 -0.99 -41.64
C MET A 1 31.37 -0.57 -40.37
N GLN A 2 30.58 -0.17 -39.37
CA GLN A 2 31.00 -0.09 -37.98
C GLN A 2 30.21 -1.21 -37.33
N ASP A 3 30.92 -2.19 -36.80
CA ASP A 3 30.34 -3.31 -36.08
C ASP A 3 29.75 -2.77 -34.77
N ASP A 4 28.42 -2.73 -34.70
CA ASP A 4 27.67 -2.63 -33.44
C ASP A 4 27.90 -3.95 -32.71
N VAL A 5 28.88 -3.96 -31.81
CA VAL A 5 29.08 -5.04 -30.85
C VAL A 5 27.92 -4.95 -29.86
N GLU A 6 26.95 -5.86 -30.01
CA GLU A 6 25.92 -6.10 -29.00
C GLU A 6 26.62 -6.35 -27.65
N PRO A 7 26.23 -5.66 -26.57
CA PRO A 7 26.83 -5.87 -25.26
C PRO A 7 26.57 -7.32 -24.83
N THR A 8 27.63 -8.01 -24.47
CA THR A 8 27.53 -9.40 -24.02
C THR A 8 26.86 -9.46 -22.65
N GLY A 9 26.24 -10.59 -22.31
CA GLY A 9 25.49 -10.76 -21.05
C GLY A 9 26.27 -10.39 -19.78
N ASP A 10 27.60 -10.44 -19.83
CA ASP A 10 28.50 -10.06 -18.74
C ASP A 10 28.60 -8.53 -18.57
N ASP A 11 28.51 -7.73 -19.65
CA ASP A 11 28.54 -6.27 -19.60
C ASP A 11 27.27 -5.69 -18.96
N VAL A 12 26.13 -6.38 -19.14
CA VAL A 12 24.84 -6.01 -18.53
C VAL A 12 24.81 -6.38 -17.05
N VAL A 13 25.40 -7.52 -16.66
CA VAL A 13 25.54 -7.91 -15.26
C VAL A 13 26.49 -6.95 -14.53
N GLU A 14 27.60 -6.55 -15.16
CA GLU A 14 28.53 -5.57 -14.58
C GLU A 14 27.87 -4.19 -14.47
N PHE A 15 27.08 -3.75 -15.45
CA PHE A 15 26.35 -2.47 -15.39
C PHE A 15 25.26 -2.45 -14.31
N VAL A 16 24.48 -3.53 -14.17
CA VAL A 16 23.44 -3.66 -13.13
C VAL A 16 24.07 -3.81 -11.75
N LEU A 17 25.18 -4.55 -11.61
CA LEU A 17 25.93 -4.62 -10.37
C LEU A 17 26.59 -3.29 -10.04
N LEU A 18 27.03 -2.51 -11.03
CA LEU A 18 27.56 -1.17 -10.82
C LEU A 18 26.45 -0.23 -10.37
N ASP A 19 25.28 -0.20 -11.00
CA ASP A 19 24.15 0.65 -10.57
C ASP A 19 23.65 0.24 -9.18
N VAL A 20 23.46 -1.06 -8.91
CA VAL A 20 23.05 -1.56 -7.59
C VAL A 20 24.13 -1.26 -6.54
N ARG A 21 25.42 -1.40 -6.86
CA ARG A 21 26.51 -1.12 -5.92
C ARG A 21 26.70 0.38 -5.69
N THR A 22 26.55 1.22 -6.72
CA THR A 22 26.64 2.67 -6.61
C THR A 22 25.44 3.22 -5.84
N GLU A 23 24.26 2.62 -6.00
CA GLU A 23 23.05 2.97 -5.28
C GLU A 23 23.08 2.47 -3.83
N VAL A 24 23.57 1.25 -3.57
CA VAL A 24 23.84 0.73 -2.22
C VAL A 24 24.92 1.54 -1.52
N GLU A 25 25.99 1.95 -2.21
CA GLU A 25 27.04 2.81 -1.67
C GLU A 25 26.53 4.25 -1.42
N ALA A 26 25.66 4.79 -2.28
CA ALA A 26 25.02 6.08 -2.07
C ALA A 26 24.04 6.03 -0.88
N ILE A 27 23.27 4.95 -0.74
CA ILE A 27 22.38 4.69 0.40
C ILE A 27 23.18 4.46 1.68
N GLU A 28 24.31 3.74 1.63
CA GLU A 28 25.19 3.54 2.78
C GLU A 28 25.92 4.83 3.17
N GLN A 29 26.34 5.67 2.22
CA GLN A 29 26.95 6.97 2.49
C GLN A 29 25.93 7.99 3.03
N GLN A 30 24.69 7.96 2.53
CA GLN A 30 23.57 8.76 3.05
C GLN A 30 23.19 8.27 4.46
N SER A 31 23.08 6.95 4.67
CA SER A 31 22.82 6.32 5.98
C SER A 31 23.94 6.53 7.00
N ARG A 32 25.21 6.62 6.56
CA ARG A 32 26.34 7.00 7.44
C ARG A 32 26.32 8.48 7.83
N LYS A 33 25.79 9.37 6.99
CA LYS A 33 25.57 10.80 7.30
C LYS A 33 24.30 11.03 8.13
N ASP A 34 23.30 10.16 8.00
CA ASP A 34 22.04 10.19 8.74
C ASP A 34 22.07 9.30 9.99
N GLN A 35 23.23 9.21 10.66
CA GLN A 35 23.30 8.69 12.03
C GLN A 35 22.25 9.39 12.89
N ILE A 36 21.18 8.66 13.22
CA ILE A 36 20.20 8.96 14.28
C ILE A 36 19.89 10.46 14.37
N LYS A 37 19.45 11.08 13.26
CA LYS A 37 18.66 12.31 13.40
C LYS A 37 17.31 11.87 13.93
N SER A 38 16.88 12.43 15.05
CA SER A 38 15.51 12.20 15.53
C SER A 38 14.52 12.60 14.43
N LYS A 39 14.73 13.78 13.80
CA LYS A 39 13.84 14.32 12.74
C LYS A 39 14.16 13.81 11.31
N PRO A 40 13.14 13.53 10.47
CA PRO A 40 13.31 13.23 9.04
C PRO A 40 13.88 14.42 8.28
N SER A 41 14.65 14.12 7.23
CA SER A 41 15.06 15.11 6.25
C SER A 41 13.88 15.59 5.41
N LYS A 42 13.99 16.81 4.85
CA LYS A 42 12.97 17.36 3.93
C LYS A 42 12.68 16.44 2.73
N HIS A 43 13.70 15.71 2.26
CA HIS A 43 13.56 14.78 1.13
C HIS A 43 12.77 13.52 1.52
N GLU A 44 12.99 12.98 2.71
CA GLU A 44 12.20 11.84 3.23
C GLU A 44 10.74 12.25 3.45
N VAL A 45 10.50 13.43 4.02
CA VAL A 45 9.15 13.99 4.20
C VAL A 45 8.46 14.14 2.84
N PHE A 46 9.14 14.71 1.85
CA PHE A 46 8.60 14.87 0.51
C PHE A 46 8.35 13.53 -0.19
N SER A 47 9.25 12.56 -0.05
CA SER A 47 9.06 11.23 -0.64
C SER A 47 7.91 10.47 0.01
N ALA A 48 7.72 10.60 1.31
CA ALA A 48 6.61 9.99 2.04
C ALA A 48 5.26 10.70 1.86
N LEU A 49 5.28 11.99 1.49
CA LEU A 49 4.09 12.69 1.00
C LEU A 49 3.60 12.05 -0.31
N LEU A 50 4.52 11.72 -1.21
CA LEU A 50 4.22 11.22 -2.54
C LEU A 50 3.99 9.71 -2.62
N ASP A 51 4.63 8.95 -1.72
CA ASP A 51 4.59 7.50 -1.71
C ASP A 51 4.28 6.96 -0.29
N PRO A 52 3.05 6.46 -0.06
CA PRO A 52 2.68 5.82 1.20
C PRO A 52 3.51 4.58 1.55
N ALA A 53 4.08 3.87 0.57
CA ALA A 53 4.96 2.74 0.83
C ALA A 53 6.31 3.22 1.40
N HIS A 54 6.85 4.32 0.86
CA HIS A 54 8.01 5.00 1.42
C HIS A 54 7.76 5.53 2.84
N LEU A 55 6.58 6.11 3.10
CA LEU A 55 6.18 6.53 4.46
C LEU A 55 6.25 5.36 5.44
N PHE A 56 5.58 4.26 5.10
CA PHE A 56 5.57 3.06 5.94
C PHE A 56 6.98 2.50 6.16
N ALA A 57 7.76 2.33 5.10
CA ALA A 57 9.14 1.87 5.19
C ALA A 57 10.00 2.76 6.10
N SER A 58 9.82 4.08 6.01
CA SER A 58 10.58 5.06 6.79
C SER A 58 10.17 5.09 8.26
N LEU A 59 8.88 4.87 8.58
CA LEU A 59 8.41 4.71 9.96
C LEU A 59 8.98 3.43 10.58
N VAL A 60 8.89 2.32 9.85
CA VAL A 60 9.42 1.02 10.30
C VAL A 60 10.95 1.04 10.47
N ALA A 61 11.66 1.85 9.68
CA ALA A 61 13.11 2.05 9.83
C ALA A 61 13.51 2.55 11.22
N ARG A 62 12.63 3.32 11.87
CA ARG A 62 12.87 3.98 13.16
C ARG A 62 12.43 3.13 14.35
N ASP A 63 11.51 2.21 14.11
CA ASP A 63 11.01 1.28 15.11
C ASP A 63 12.11 0.31 15.56
N LYS A 64 12.53 0.43 16.84
CA LYS A 64 13.61 -0.37 17.46
C LYS A 64 13.29 -1.85 17.60
N ASP A 65 12.02 -2.19 17.71
CA ASP A 65 11.56 -3.54 18.02
C ASP A 65 11.32 -4.33 16.72
N PHE A 66 10.98 -3.64 15.63
CA PHE A 66 10.66 -4.29 14.36
C PHE A 66 11.77 -5.20 13.84
N GLY A 67 11.42 -6.48 13.62
CA GLY A 67 12.27 -7.49 13.02
C GLY A 67 13.49 -7.89 13.86
N GLN A 68 13.61 -7.43 15.12
CA GLN A 68 14.76 -7.72 15.98
C GLN A 68 15.05 -9.21 16.13
N ALA A 69 14.00 -10.05 16.19
CA ALA A 69 14.12 -11.51 16.22
C ALA A 69 14.36 -12.13 14.82
N ALA A 70 13.85 -11.52 13.75
CA ALA A 70 14.04 -12.00 12.38
C ALA A 70 15.51 -11.92 11.94
N PHE A 71 16.20 -10.82 12.25
CA PHE A 71 17.60 -10.63 11.86
C PHE A 71 18.60 -11.42 12.72
N GLY A 72 18.16 -12.00 13.84
CA GLY A 72 18.98 -12.85 14.72
C GLY A 72 19.03 -14.33 14.29
N GLN A 73 18.09 -14.79 13.46
CA GLN A 73 18.01 -16.20 13.04
C GLN A 73 19.07 -16.59 12.00
N ASN A 74 19.64 -15.63 11.27
CA ASN A 74 20.71 -15.85 10.30
C ASN A 74 22.05 -16.33 10.91
N ASN A 75 22.20 -16.29 12.24
CA ASN A 75 23.38 -16.77 12.95
C ASN A 75 23.25 -18.20 13.49
N GLN A 76 22.16 -18.92 13.21
CA GLN A 76 22.01 -20.31 13.65
C GLN A 76 22.81 -21.25 12.76
N VAL A 77 23.98 -21.67 13.26
CA VAL A 77 24.85 -22.69 12.66
C VAL A 77 24.10 -24.03 12.59
N GLY A 78 23.81 -24.51 11.38
CA GLY A 78 23.17 -25.80 11.14
C GLY A 78 22.93 -26.05 9.65
N GLU A 79 22.98 -27.31 9.24
CA GLU A 79 22.71 -27.74 7.86
C GLU A 79 21.25 -27.39 7.48
N ALA A 80 21.02 -26.85 6.28
CA ALA A 80 19.66 -26.69 5.79
C ALA A 80 19.08 -28.06 5.45
N ALA A 81 17.93 -28.37 6.04
CA ALA A 81 17.18 -29.57 5.67
C ALA A 81 16.42 -29.31 4.36
N ASP A 82 16.37 -30.32 3.50
CA ASP A 82 15.59 -30.28 2.26
C ASP A 82 14.09 -30.02 2.59
N PRO A 83 13.46 -28.98 2.01
CA PRO A 83 12.03 -28.71 2.17
C PRO A 83 11.12 -29.92 1.98
N LEU A 84 11.45 -30.85 1.09
CA LEU A 84 10.66 -32.05 0.82
C LEU A 84 10.74 -33.09 1.95
N THR A 85 11.80 -33.03 2.77
CA THR A 85 11.91 -33.87 3.98
C THR A 85 11.19 -33.27 5.18
N ILE A 86 10.95 -31.96 5.14
CA ILE A 86 10.26 -31.20 6.19
C ILE A 86 8.73 -31.26 5.98
N VAL A 87 8.29 -31.17 4.73
CA VAL A 87 6.87 -31.12 4.35
C VAL A 87 6.58 -32.28 3.40
N ASP A 88 5.90 -33.30 3.91
CA ASP A 88 5.42 -34.41 3.10
C ASP A 88 4.20 -34.03 2.25
N ALA A 89 3.76 -34.95 1.38
CA ALA A 89 2.65 -34.70 0.45
C ALA A 89 1.31 -34.43 1.16
N GLU A 90 1.03 -35.10 2.28
CA GLU A 90 -0.22 -34.91 3.05
C GLU A 90 -0.22 -33.54 3.73
N PHE A 91 0.92 -33.14 4.29
CA PHE A 91 1.08 -31.84 4.91
C PHE A 91 1.05 -30.71 3.88
N ALA A 92 1.65 -30.91 2.71
CA ALA A 92 1.55 -29.97 1.59
C ALA A 92 0.09 -29.72 1.17
N GLU A 93 -0.75 -30.76 1.11
CA GLU A 93 -2.18 -30.62 0.80
C GLU A 93 -2.94 -29.82 1.87
N LYS A 94 -2.63 -30.05 3.15
CA LYS A 94 -3.22 -29.28 4.27
C LYS A 94 -2.81 -27.80 4.24
N LEU A 95 -1.54 -27.52 3.95
CA LEU A 95 -1.04 -26.15 3.82
C LEU A 95 -1.63 -25.45 2.59
N ASP A 96 -1.86 -26.20 1.51
CA ASP A 96 -2.40 -25.66 0.27
C ASP A 96 -3.79 -25.02 0.46
N LEU A 97 -4.63 -25.62 1.31
CA LEU A 97 -5.95 -25.07 1.66
C LEU A 97 -5.85 -23.66 2.28
N ARG A 98 -4.74 -23.34 2.96
CA ARG A 98 -4.53 -22.03 3.58
C ARG A 98 -4.11 -20.95 2.59
N LEU A 99 -3.58 -21.34 1.43
CA LEU A 99 -3.12 -20.42 0.38
C LEU A 99 -4.25 -19.92 -0.54
N MET A 100 -5.51 -20.19 -0.18
CA MET A 100 -6.66 -19.81 -0.98
C MET A 100 -6.72 -18.31 -1.27
N TRP A 101 -6.48 -17.46 -0.26
CA TRP A 101 -6.49 -16.02 -0.43
C TRP A 101 -5.25 -15.50 -1.15
N GLN A 102 -4.08 -16.10 -0.91
CA GLN A 102 -2.87 -15.83 -1.67
C GLN A 102 -3.11 -16.09 -3.16
N ARG A 103 -3.75 -17.21 -3.52
CA ARG A 103 -4.16 -17.50 -4.91
C ARG A 103 -5.24 -16.56 -5.43
N HIS A 104 -6.14 -16.08 -4.58
CA HIS A 104 -7.14 -15.10 -5.01
C HIS A 104 -6.47 -13.78 -5.41
N HIS A 105 -5.52 -13.28 -4.60
CA HIS A 105 -4.81 -12.03 -4.85
C HIS A 105 -3.67 -12.16 -5.88
N LEU A 106 -3.06 -13.35 -5.97
CA LEU A 106 -1.94 -13.69 -6.84
C LEU A 106 -2.28 -14.97 -7.63
N PRO A 107 -3.08 -14.89 -8.71
CA PRO A 107 -3.65 -16.06 -9.38
C PRO A 107 -2.64 -17.01 -10.04
N HIS A 108 -1.39 -16.60 -10.19
CA HIS A 108 -0.28 -17.43 -10.69
C HIS A 108 0.34 -18.34 -9.61
N THR A 109 -0.04 -18.16 -8.33
CA THR A 109 0.51 -18.94 -7.22
C THR A 109 0.25 -20.43 -7.42
N ALA A 110 1.33 -21.22 -7.48
CA ALA A 110 1.27 -22.67 -7.66
C ALA A 110 0.58 -23.39 -6.48
N TYR A 111 -0.01 -24.54 -6.78
CA TYR A 111 -0.54 -25.46 -5.76
C TYR A 111 0.62 -26.23 -5.12
N LEU A 112 0.72 -26.22 -3.79
CA LEU A 112 1.78 -26.90 -3.03
C LEU A 112 1.81 -28.40 -3.30
N SER A 113 0.65 -29.06 -3.37
CA SER A 113 0.54 -30.50 -3.66
C SER A 113 1.08 -30.86 -5.05
N LYS A 114 0.76 -30.04 -6.05
CA LYS A 114 1.25 -30.20 -7.42
C LYS A 114 2.77 -29.95 -7.48
N LEU A 115 3.23 -28.86 -6.88
CA LEU A 115 4.64 -28.49 -6.85
C LEU A 115 5.49 -29.55 -6.12
N HIS A 116 5.00 -30.09 -5.00
CA HIS A 116 5.65 -31.20 -4.29
C HIS A 116 5.79 -32.44 -5.18
N THR A 117 4.72 -32.82 -5.89
CA THR A 117 4.74 -33.98 -6.79
C THR A 117 5.73 -33.79 -7.94
N GLU A 118 5.75 -32.61 -8.55
CA GLU A 118 6.68 -32.26 -9.62
C GLU A 118 8.13 -32.25 -9.13
N LEU A 119 8.39 -31.71 -7.94
CA LEU A 119 9.72 -31.67 -7.31
C LEU A 119 10.25 -33.08 -7.00
N MET A 120 9.41 -33.99 -6.51
CA MET A 120 9.79 -35.39 -6.26
C MET A 120 10.15 -36.16 -7.54
N GLN A 121 9.64 -35.73 -8.69
CA GLN A 121 9.93 -36.33 -10.00
C GLN A 121 11.11 -35.66 -10.71
N THR A 122 11.46 -34.43 -10.31
CA THR A 122 12.53 -33.66 -10.93
C THR A 122 13.89 -34.17 -10.43
N PRO A 123 14.88 -34.49 -11.29
CA PRO A 123 16.21 -34.91 -10.86
C PRO A 123 16.91 -33.87 -9.97
N GLU A 124 17.77 -34.30 -9.04
CA GLU A 124 18.49 -33.39 -8.12
C GLU A 124 19.36 -32.38 -8.86
N ASP A 125 20.01 -32.80 -9.94
CA ASP A 125 20.91 -31.96 -10.75
C ASP A 125 20.17 -31.03 -11.74
N ALA A 126 18.83 -30.99 -11.73
CA ALA A 126 18.09 -30.17 -12.67
C ALA A 126 18.24 -28.67 -12.32
N PRO A 127 18.60 -27.80 -13.29
CA PRO A 127 18.90 -26.39 -13.02
C PRO A 127 17.68 -25.59 -12.51
N SER A 128 16.46 -26.04 -12.80
CA SER A 128 15.21 -25.44 -12.33
C SER A 128 14.73 -25.98 -10.98
N ARG A 129 15.40 -26.98 -10.40
CA ARG A 129 14.95 -27.60 -9.15
C ARG A 129 15.09 -26.64 -7.97
N THR A 130 16.22 -25.94 -7.85
CA THR A 130 16.47 -25.00 -6.74
C THR A 130 15.44 -23.87 -6.69
N VAL A 131 15.15 -23.22 -7.83
CA VAL A 131 14.13 -22.16 -7.87
C VAL A 131 12.74 -22.70 -7.48
N SER A 132 12.41 -23.93 -7.86
CA SER A 132 11.13 -24.55 -7.51
C SER A 132 11.06 -24.96 -6.03
N LEU A 133 12.18 -25.43 -5.45
CA LEU A 133 12.29 -25.73 -4.02
C LEU A 133 12.17 -24.48 -3.16
N VAL A 134 12.80 -23.37 -3.58
CA VAL A 134 12.69 -22.08 -2.88
C VAL A 134 11.26 -21.55 -2.93
N LEU A 135 10.59 -21.63 -4.10
CA LEU A 135 9.17 -21.28 -4.19
C LEU A 135 8.32 -22.15 -3.25
N PHE A 136 8.53 -23.47 -3.26
CA PHE A 136 7.82 -24.40 -2.40
C PHE A 136 7.98 -24.04 -0.91
N ALA A 137 9.21 -23.77 -0.46
CA ALA A 137 9.48 -23.37 0.91
C ALA A 137 8.81 -22.03 1.29
N ILE A 138 8.84 -21.03 0.40
CA ILE A 138 8.20 -19.73 0.63
C ILE A 138 6.66 -19.87 0.72
N LEU A 139 6.06 -20.68 -0.14
CA LEU A 139 4.62 -20.97 -0.10
C LEU A 139 4.22 -21.69 1.17
N CYS A 140 5.01 -22.68 1.62
CA CYS A 140 4.81 -23.32 2.91
C CYS A 140 4.88 -22.31 4.05
N LEU A 141 5.92 -21.47 4.09
CA LEU A 141 6.05 -20.41 5.10
C LEU A 141 4.86 -19.43 5.08
N ALA A 142 4.35 -19.07 3.90
CA ALA A 142 3.18 -18.21 3.76
C ALA A 142 1.91 -18.89 4.29
N ALA A 143 1.73 -20.18 4.04
CA ALA A 143 0.61 -20.98 4.56
C ALA A 143 0.65 -21.12 6.09
N LEU A 144 1.83 -21.30 6.66
CA LEU A 144 2.04 -21.43 8.11
C LEU A 144 1.78 -20.12 8.88
N ASP A 145 1.75 -18.97 8.19
CA ASP A 145 1.44 -17.68 8.80
C ASP A 145 -0.06 -17.31 8.71
N VAL A 146 -0.85 -18.07 7.96
CA VAL A 146 -2.30 -17.85 7.91
C VAL A 146 -2.93 -18.30 9.24
N PRO A 147 -3.72 -17.45 9.91
CA PRO A 147 -4.41 -17.80 11.15
C PRO A 147 -5.45 -18.91 10.90
N ALA A 148 -5.10 -20.16 11.17
CA ALA A 148 -6.02 -21.28 11.04
C ALA A 148 -6.47 -21.78 12.43
N ARG A 149 -7.78 -21.84 12.66
CA ARG A 149 -8.39 -22.57 13.81
C ARG A 149 -8.16 -24.09 13.77
N LEU A 150 -7.61 -24.58 12.66
CA LEU A 150 -7.68 -25.99 12.27
C LEU A 150 -6.50 -26.84 12.77
N ILE A 151 -5.34 -26.26 13.10
CA ILE A 151 -4.16 -27.05 13.54
C ILE A 151 -3.31 -26.20 14.50
N CYS A 152 -3.49 -26.37 15.81
CA CYS A 152 -2.74 -25.62 16.83
C CYS A 152 -1.31 -26.12 17.09
N ASN A 153 -0.84 -27.16 16.38
CA ASN A 153 0.39 -27.87 16.71
C ASN A 153 1.36 -27.99 15.52
N GLU A 154 1.49 -26.95 14.69
CA GLU A 154 2.59 -26.94 13.71
C GLU A 154 3.86 -26.49 14.43
N PRO A 155 4.93 -27.32 14.43
CA PRO A 155 6.10 -27.01 15.22
C PRO A 155 6.80 -25.77 14.65
N GLU A 156 7.09 -24.78 15.50
CA GLU A 156 7.96 -23.63 15.17
C GLU A 156 9.26 -24.07 14.49
N GLU A 157 9.73 -25.28 14.80
CA GLU A 157 10.86 -25.92 14.16
C GLU A 157 10.73 -26.02 12.62
N THR A 158 9.53 -26.30 12.10
CA THR A 158 9.26 -26.34 10.65
C THR A 158 9.45 -24.96 10.01
N LYS A 159 8.89 -23.91 10.64
CA LYS A 159 9.06 -22.52 10.16
C LYS A 159 10.54 -22.14 10.14
N VAL A 160 11.28 -22.46 11.20
CA VAL A 160 12.72 -22.15 11.30
C VAL A 160 13.53 -22.91 10.25
N LYS A 161 13.28 -24.21 10.05
CA LYS A 161 14.01 -25.02 9.06
C LYS A 161 13.76 -24.53 7.62
N LEU A 162 12.49 -24.27 7.26
CA LEU A 162 12.14 -23.72 5.95
C LEU A 162 12.71 -22.32 5.74
N GLY A 163 12.63 -21.46 6.75
CA GLY A 163 13.21 -20.11 6.71
C GLY A 163 14.72 -20.14 6.51
N ARG A 164 15.41 -21.09 7.17
CA ARG A 164 16.86 -21.30 6.99
C ARG A 164 17.20 -21.73 5.58
N PHE A 165 16.49 -22.71 5.01
CA PHE A 165 16.69 -23.13 3.62
C PHE A 165 16.57 -21.94 2.65
N VAL A 166 15.48 -21.17 2.77
CA VAL A 166 15.28 -19.97 1.93
C VAL A 166 16.41 -18.97 2.11
N SER A 167 16.86 -18.71 3.35
CA SER A 167 17.94 -17.75 3.60
C SER A 167 19.30 -18.16 2.99
N GLN A 168 19.53 -19.46 2.77
CA GLN A 168 20.77 -19.98 2.19
C GLN A 168 20.71 -19.99 0.66
N GLU A 169 19.58 -20.40 0.07
CA GLU A 169 19.43 -20.57 -1.38
C GLU A 169 18.92 -19.33 -2.11
N LEU A 170 18.17 -18.44 -1.46
CA LEU A 170 17.63 -17.25 -2.12
C LEU A 170 18.73 -16.29 -2.63
N PRO A 171 19.83 -16.03 -1.89
CA PRO A 171 20.90 -15.17 -2.40
C PRO A 171 21.53 -15.66 -3.71
N SER A 172 21.80 -16.96 -3.86
CA SER A 172 22.38 -17.51 -5.09
C SER A 172 21.45 -17.31 -6.29
N LEU A 173 20.15 -17.58 -6.09
CA LEU A 173 19.14 -17.34 -7.12
C LEU A 173 19.03 -15.86 -7.55
N LEU A 174 19.34 -14.91 -6.67
CA LEU A 174 19.32 -13.49 -7.02
C LEU A 174 20.54 -13.05 -7.83
N PHE A 175 21.70 -13.68 -7.60
CA PHE A 175 22.89 -13.43 -8.39
C PHE A 175 22.76 -14.04 -9.80
N ASP A 176 22.22 -15.25 -9.90
CA ASP A 176 22.04 -15.92 -11.19
C ASP A 176 20.79 -15.44 -11.95
N LEU A 177 19.77 -14.97 -11.21
CA LEU A 177 18.47 -14.50 -11.68
C LEU A 177 17.88 -15.35 -12.82
N PRO A 178 17.46 -16.60 -12.54
CA PRO A 178 17.01 -17.52 -13.57
C PRO A 178 15.75 -17.03 -14.28
N ALA A 179 15.72 -17.18 -15.61
CA ALA A 179 14.53 -16.92 -16.43
C ALA A 179 13.52 -18.07 -16.28
N HIS A 180 12.84 -18.12 -15.13
CA HIS A 180 11.87 -19.17 -14.78
C HIS A 180 10.59 -18.57 -14.18
N PRO A 181 9.38 -19.06 -14.52
CA PRO A 181 8.13 -18.53 -13.96
C PRO A 181 8.09 -18.52 -12.43
N HIS A 182 8.60 -19.56 -11.79
CA HIS A 182 8.71 -19.64 -10.33
C HIS A 182 9.57 -18.51 -9.72
N MET A 183 10.54 -17.95 -10.45
CA MET A 183 11.32 -16.82 -9.95
C MET A 183 10.46 -15.55 -9.85
N LEU A 184 9.54 -15.33 -10.79
CA LEU A 184 8.57 -14.25 -10.68
C LEU A 184 7.66 -14.45 -9.46
N ASP A 185 7.19 -15.69 -9.25
CA ASP A 185 6.31 -16.02 -8.11
C ASP A 185 7.03 -15.80 -6.77
N ILE A 186 8.32 -16.19 -6.69
CA ILE A 186 9.16 -15.91 -5.53
C ILE A 186 9.23 -14.41 -5.25
N LEU A 187 9.57 -13.59 -6.24
CA LEU A 187 9.72 -12.14 -6.06
C LEU A 187 8.40 -11.48 -5.64
N GLU A 188 7.30 -11.91 -6.25
CA GLU A 188 5.97 -11.34 -6.02
C GLU A 188 5.39 -11.72 -4.66
N ILE A 189 5.39 -13.01 -4.30
CA ILE A 189 4.90 -13.49 -3.01
C ILE A 189 5.76 -12.98 -1.87
N SER A 190 7.09 -12.98 -2.07
CA SER A 190 7.99 -12.48 -1.06
C SER A 190 7.82 -10.99 -0.86
N HIS A 191 7.70 -10.16 -1.90
CA HIS A 191 7.40 -8.74 -1.69
C HIS A 191 6.06 -8.54 -0.97
N SER A 192 5.00 -9.23 -1.42
CA SER A 192 3.65 -9.02 -0.90
C SER A 192 3.46 -9.50 0.53
N TYR A 193 4.09 -10.61 0.94
CA TYR A 193 3.85 -11.25 2.24
C TYR A 193 5.09 -11.39 3.12
N LYS A 194 6.29 -11.49 2.54
CA LYS A 194 7.54 -11.83 3.26
C LYS A 194 8.77 -11.04 2.77
N PRO A 195 8.72 -9.70 2.72
CA PRO A 195 9.76 -8.88 2.11
C PRO A 195 11.09 -8.96 2.87
N LEU A 196 11.05 -9.35 4.14
CA LEU A 196 12.24 -9.51 4.98
C LEU A 196 13.06 -10.77 4.66
N LEU A 197 12.57 -11.69 3.82
CA LEU A 197 13.35 -12.86 3.39
C LEU A 197 14.64 -12.46 2.65
N PHE A 198 14.64 -11.30 1.98
CA PHE A 198 15.79 -10.77 1.26
C PHE A 198 16.77 -9.99 2.14
N VAL A 199 16.45 -9.84 3.42
CA VAL A 199 17.11 -8.85 4.28
C VAL A 199 17.93 -9.55 5.34
N THR A 200 19.25 -9.46 5.20
CA THR A 200 20.19 -10.00 6.19
C THR A 200 20.49 -9.05 7.34
N ARG A 201 20.17 -7.76 7.17
CA ARG A 201 20.45 -6.69 8.14
C ARG A 201 19.24 -5.80 8.32
N ARG A 202 18.91 -5.47 9.57
CA ARG A 202 17.81 -4.56 9.91
C ARG A 202 17.82 -3.24 9.13
N LYS A 203 19.01 -2.68 8.87
CA LYS A 203 19.18 -1.43 8.11
C LYS A 203 18.62 -1.49 6.68
N ALA A 204 18.55 -2.67 6.07
CA ALA A 204 18.04 -2.86 4.71
C ALA A 204 16.53 -3.22 4.69
N ALA A 205 15.90 -3.41 5.85
CA ALA A 205 14.48 -3.74 5.95
C ALA A 205 13.57 -2.67 5.29
N PRO A 206 13.79 -1.36 5.50
CA PRO A 206 12.98 -0.31 4.86
C PRO A 206 13.00 -0.41 3.33
N SER A 207 14.18 -0.61 2.73
CA SER A 207 14.34 -0.74 1.28
C SER A 207 13.60 -1.96 0.72
N ALA A 208 13.57 -3.07 1.46
CA ALA A 208 12.83 -4.26 1.06
C ALA A 208 11.31 -4.06 1.15
N LEU A 209 10.82 -3.33 2.17
CA LEU A 209 9.41 -2.95 2.29
C LEU A 209 8.96 -2.04 1.14
N GLY A 210 9.84 -1.17 0.65
CA GLY A 210 9.59 -0.31 -0.51
C GLY A 210 9.48 -1.07 -1.85
N GLY A 211 9.89 -2.34 -1.92
CA GLY A 211 9.62 -3.22 -3.06
C GLY A 211 10.41 -2.96 -4.35
N ARG A 212 11.05 -1.79 -4.52
CA ARG A 212 11.75 -1.39 -5.76
C ARG A 212 12.65 -2.47 -6.35
N LEU A 213 13.52 -3.08 -5.53
CA LEU A 213 14.38 -4.17 -5.98
C LEU A 213 13.59 -5.38 -6.52
N HIS A 214 12.55 -5.81 -5.80
CA HIS A 214 11.72 -6.95 -6.21
C HIS A 214 11.07 -6.69 -7.56
N PHE A 215 10.55 -5.48 -7.77
CA PHE A 215 9.91 -5.07 -9.01
C PHE A 215 10.90 -4.99 -10.16
N THR A 216 12.08 -4.40 -9.95
CA THR A 216 13.13 -4.34 -10.97
C THR A 216 13.56 -5.74 -11.40
N LEU A 217 13.82 -6.64 -10.45
CA LEU A 217 14.19 -8.02 -10.75
C LEU A 217 13.04 -8.77 -11.46
N ALA A 218 11.80 -8.59 -11.02
CA ALA A 218 10.64 -9.24 -11.63
C ALA A 218 10.42 -8.76 -13.07
N MET A 219 10.60 -7.47 -13.34
CA MET A 219 10.52 -6.91 -14.69
C MET A 219 11.60 -7.52 -15.61
N GLN A 220 12.83 -7.70 -15.12
CA GLN A 220 13.90 -8.32 -15.90
C GLN A 220 13.59 -9.78 -16.22
N VAL A 221 13.13 -10.56 -15.24
CA VAL A 221 12.71 -11.95 -15.47
C VAL A 221 11.51 -12.01 -16.43
N ALA A 222 10.53 -11.11 -16.30
CA ALA A 222 9.37 -11.05 -17.19
C ALA A 222 9.75 -10.79 -18.65
N LYS A 223 10.73 -9.89 -18.89
CA LYS A 223 11.29 -9.63 -20.22
C LYS A 223 12.03 -10.86 -20.78
N ARG A 224 12.85 -11.53 -19.95
CA ARG A 224 13.56 -12.76 -20.35
C ARG A 224 12.61 -13.93 -20.64
N LEU A 225 11.44 -13.95 -20.00
CA LEU A 225 10.35 -14.90 -20.25
C LEU A 225 9.42 -14.49 -21.40
N THR A 226 9.73 -13.38 -22.09
CA THR A 226 8.95 -12.85 -23.22
C THR A 226 7.46 -12.68 -22.89
N LEU A 227 7.11 -12.28 -21.66
CA LEU A 227 5.70 -12.15 -21.25
C LEU A 227 4.93 -11.10 -22.07
N GLY A 228 5.62 -10.10 -22.64
CA GLY A 228 5.01 -9.11 -23.53
C GLY A 228 4.37 -9.71 -24.78
N ASP A 229 4.86 -10.86 -25.26
CA ASP A 229 4.31 -11.54 -26.44
C ASP A 229 2.96 -12.22 -26.13
N SER A 230 2.62 -12.40 -24.86
CA SER A 230 1.40 -13.09 -24.41
C SER A 230 0.13 -12.38 -24.88
N VAL A 231 0.15 -11.05 -25.00
CA VAL A 231 -0.99 -10.26 -25.47
C VAL A 231 -1.29 -10.55 -26.94
N SER A 232 -0.24 -10.54 -27.77
CA SER A 232 -0.33 -10.88 -29.20
C SER A 232 -0.73 -12.34 -29.40
N ALA A 233 -0.15 -13.25 -28.61
CA ALA A 233 -0.49 -14.67 -28.62
C ALA A 233 -1.95 -14.92 -28.18
N LEU A 234 -2.44 -14.19 -27.17
CA LEU A 234 -3.84 -14.23 -26.74
C LEU A 234 -4.78 -13.78 -27.86
N SER A 235 -4.50 -12.64 -28.49
CA SER A 235 -5.30 -12.13 -29.61
C SER A 235 -5.37 -13.14 -30.77
N LEU A 236 -4.24 -13.72 -31.14
CA LEU A 236 -4.17 -14.76 -32.18
C LEU A 236 -4.93 -16.03 -31.77
N ALA A 237 -4.78 -16.48 -30.53
CA ALA A 237 -5.52 -17.62 -30.00
C ALA A 237 -7.03 -17.35 -30.06
N MET A 238 -7.51 -16.19 -29.62
CA MET A 238 -8.93 -15.84 -29.69
C MET A 238 -9.48 -15.85 -31.12
N ALA A 239 -8.69 -15.44 -32.10
CA ALA A 239 -9.09 -15.46 -33.51
C ALA A 239 -9.15 -16.86 -34.13
N THR A 240 -8.39 -17.82 -33.58
CA THR A 240 -8.20 -19.16 -34.16
C THR A 240 -8.87 -20.28 -33.36
N THR A 241 -9.18 -20.03 -32.08
CA THR A 241 -9.68 -21.06 -31.16
C THR A 241 -11.17 -21.31 -31.37
N ALA A 242 -11.51 -22.52 -31.81
CA ALA A 242 -12.90 -22.98 -31.98
C ALA A 242 -13.35 -24.05 -30.98
N ASN A 243 -12.44 -24.59 -30.14
CA ASN A 243 -12.68 -25.78 -29.32
C ASN A 243 -12.46 -25.56 -27.81
N GLU A 244 -13.26 -26.24 -26.98
CA GLU A 244 -13.18 -26.18 -25.51
C GLU A 244 -11.86 -26.71 -24.91
N LYS A 245 -11.10 -27.54 -25.65
CA LYS A 245 -9.83 -28.13 -25.18
C LYS A 245 -8.70 -27.11 -25.01
N ASP A 246 -8.83 -25.93 -25.60
CA ASP A 246 -7.81 -24.88 -25.57
C ASP A 246 -7.99 -23.88 -24.42
N ILE A 247 -9.05 -24.04 -23.60
CA ILE A 247 -9.33 -23.16 -22.45
C ILE A 247 -8.15 -23.04 -21.47
N PRO A 248 -7.43 -24.11 -21.08
CA PRO A 248 -6.28 -23.97 -20.17
C PRO A 248 -5.15 -23.12 -20.76
N THR A 249 -4.91 -23.23 -22.06
CA THR A 249 -3.93 -22.40 -22.77
C THR A 249 -4.35 -20.94 -22.79
N LEU A 250 -5.63 -20.67 -23.07
CA LEU A 250 -6.19 -19.32 -23.02
C LEU A 250 -6.13 -18.73 -21.60
N GLN A 251 -6.44 -19.50 -20.56
CA GLN A 251 -6.33 -19.08 -19.17
C GLN A 251 -4.90 -18.67 -18.82
N ARG A 252 -3.90 -19.44 -19.26
CA ARG A 252 -2.50 -19.09 -19.06
C ARG A 252 -2.14 -17.78 -19.79
N LEU A 253 -2.52 -17.65 -21.07
CA LEU A 253 -2.24 -16.44 -21.86
C LEU A 253 -2.89 -15.18 -21.27
N VAL A 254 -4.13 -15.28 -20.77
CA VAL A 254 -4.79 -14.17 -20.06
C VAL A 254 -4.04 -13.80 -18.79
N LEU A 255 -3.62 -14.80 -18.00
CA LEU A 255 -2.89 -14.54 -16.77
C LEU A 255 -1.52 -13.92 -17.02
N ASP A 256 -0.77 -14.42 -18.00
CA ASP A 256 0.53 -13.88 -18.40
C ASP A 256 0.40 -12.44 -18.92
N SER A 257 -0.66 -12.16 -19.70
CA SER A 257 -0.98 -10.81 -20.18
C SER A 257 -1.33 -9.85 -19.03
N LEU A 258 -2.13 -10.30 -18.05
CA LEU A 258 -2.43 -9.54 -16.84
C LEU A 258 -1.16 -9.27 -16.03
N ARG A 259 -0.28 -10.27 -15.91
CA ARG A 259 0.99 -10.15 -15.18
C ARG A 259 1.96 -9.19 -15.87
N TRP A 260 2.03 -9.22 -17.21
CA TRP A 260 2.79 -8.24 -17.99
C TRP A 260 2.29 -6.81 -17.73
N CYS A 261 0.98 -6.59 -17.85
CA CYS A 261 0.37 -5.29 -17.56
C CYS A 261 0.62 -4.82 -16.13
N LYS A 262 0.59 -5.75 -15.16
CA LYS A 262 0.93 -5.47 -13.76
C LYS A 262 2.32 -4.88 -13.66
N TRP A 263 3.34 -5.55 -14.18
CA TRP A 263 4.72 -5.08 -14.07
C TRP A 263 4.95 -3.74 -14.77
N LEU A 264 4.34 -3.52 -15.93
CA LEU A 264 4.37 -2.23 -16.62
C LEU A 264 3.78 -1.10 -15.76
N MET A 265 2.61 -1.32 -15.18
CA MET A 265 1.96 -0.32 -14.32
C MET A 265 2.72 -0.10 -13.01
N PHE A 266 3.37 -1.12 -12.46
CA PHE A 266 4.23 -0.95 -11.29
C PHE A 266 5.45 -0.09 -11.60
N ASP A 267 6.08 -0.27 -12.75
CA ASP A 267 7.19 0.59 -13.15
C ASP A 267 6.78 2.07 -13.11
N VAL A 268 5.55 2.41 -13.53
CA VAL A 268 5.01 3.78 -13.42
C VAL A 268 4.78 4.23 -11.97
N ALA A 269 4.38 3.31 -11.09
CA ALA A 269 3.97 3.62 -9.72
C ALA A 269 5.11 3.60 -8.67
N VAL A 270 6.22 2.89 -8.93
CA VAL A 270 7.30 2.59 -7.95
C VAL A 270 7.92 3.84 -7.31
N ASP A 271 8.05 4.94 -8.04
CA ASP A 271 8.61 6.20 -7.52
C ASP A 271 7.52 7.21 -7.14
N GLY A 272 6.24 6.82 -7.24
CA GLY A 272 5.07 7.67 -7.12
C GLY A 272 4.69 8.34 -8.46
N PHE A 273 3.39 8.46 -8.72
CA PHE A 273 2.82 8.97 -9.99
C PHE A 273 3.25 10.41 -10.34
N LEU A 274 3.82 11.16 -9.39
CA LEU A 274 4.28 12.53 -9.62
C LEU A 274 5.77 12.63 -9.98
N LYS A 275 6.56 11.56 -9.80
CA LYS A 275 8.01 11.62 -10.08
C LYS A 275 8.36 11.26 -11.52
N LYS A 276 7.56 10.43 -12.21
CA LYS A 276 7.82 10.07 -13.60
C LYS A 276 7.35 11.15 -14.59
N PRO A 277 8.11 11.48 -15.65
CA PRO A 277 7.68 12.40 -16.68
C PRO A 277 6.40 11.93 -17.40
N VAL A 278 5.50 12.87 -17.73
CA VAL A 278 4.24 12.57 -18.45
C VAL A 278 4.45 11.78 -19.74
N VAL A 279 5.54 12.03 -20.46
CA VAL A 279 5.86 11.34 -21.72
C VAL A 279 6.09 9.84 -21.49
N GLU A 280 6.82 9.49 -20.43
CA GLU A 280 7.08 8.09 -20.06
C GLU A 280 5.80 7.41 -19.56
N GLN A 281 4.99 8.13 -18.78
CA GLN A 281 3.69 7.62 -18.32
C GLN A 281 2.76 7.30 -19.50
N ASN A 282 2.67 8.19 -20.49
CA ASN A 282 1.81 7.99 -21.66
C ASN A 282 2.25 6.80 -22.51
N ALA A 283 3.56 6.58 -22.70
CA ALA A 283 4.06 5.44 -23.46
C ALA A 283 3.61 4.10 -22.83
N VAL A 284 3.71 3.97 -21.51
CA VAL A 284 3.24 2.78 -20.79
C VAL A 284 1.71 2.67 -20.82
N LEU A 285 0.99 3.79 -20.69
CA LEU A 285 -0.46 3.80 -20.73
C LEU A 285 -1.02 3.34 -22.07
N ASP A 286 -0.38 3.70 -23.18
CA ASP A 286 -0.81 3.29 -24.52
C ASP A 286 -0.66 1.78 -24.69
N GLU A 287 0.48 1.22 -24.28
CA GLU A 287 0.74 -0.23 -24.32
C GLU A 287 -0.27 -1.01 -23.44
N VAL A 288 -0.42 -0.61 -22.18
CA VAL A 288 -1.32 -1.30 -21.24
C VAL A 288 -2.78 -1.13 -21.63
N THR A 289 -3.19 0.03 -22.17
CA THR A 289 -4.58 0.23 -22.62
C THR A 289 -4.92 -0.72 -23.76
N SER A 290 -4.04 -0.87 -24.75
CA SER A 290 -4.21 -1.81 -25.87
C SER A 290 -4.32 -3.26 -25.38
N ALA A 291 -3.44 -3.68 -24.47
CA ALA A 291 -3.48 -5.02 -23.89
C ALA A 291 -4.78 -5.27 -23.09
N MET A 292 -5.26 -4.28 -22.34
CA MET A 292 -6.49 -4.40 -21.56
C MET A 292 -7.73 -4.63 -22.42
N ASP A 293 -7.80 -4.09 -23.63
CA ASP A 293 -8.94 -4.29 -24.52
C ASP A 293 -9.02 -5.74 -25.04
N VAL A 294 -7.87 -6.36 -25.32
CA VAL A 294 -7.76 -7.80 -25.64
C VAL A 294 -8.16 -8.65 -24.44
N ILE A 295 -7.64 -8.34 -23.25
CA ILE A 295 -7.95 -9.05 -22.00
C ILE A 295 -9.46 -8.94 -21.69
N THR A 296 -10.06 -7.77 -21.85
CA THR A 296 -11.49 -7.55 -21.63
C THR A 296 -12.32 -8.50 -22.50
N SER A 297 -11.97 -8.56 -23.79
CA SER A 297 -12.64 -9.45 -24.75
C SER A 297 -12.50 -10.92 -24.33
N ALA A 298 -11.33 -11.33 -23.83
CA ALA A 298 -11.11 -12.69 -23.33
C ALA A 298 -11.95 -13.00 -22.07
N LEU A 299 -12.00 -12.08 -21.10
CA LEU A 299 -12.81 -12.23 -19.89
C LEU A 299 -14.31 -12.35 -20.22
N GLU A 300 -14.77 -11.59 -21.21
CA GLU A 300 -16.15 -11.63 -21.67
C GLU A 300 -16.51 -12.93 -22.39
N ILE A 301 -15.59 -13.58 -23.08
CA ILE A 301 -15.89 -14.78 -23.87
C ILE A 301 -15.72 -16.06 -23.04
N TYR A 302 -14.65 -16.19 -22.26
CA TYR A 302 -14.18 -17.49 -21.75
C TYR A 302 -14.44 -17.75 -20.25
N HIS A 303 -15.23 -16.92 -19.56
CA HIS A 303 -15.64 -17.11 -18.15
C HIS A 303 -14.47 -17.43 -17.20
N MET A 304 -13.48 -16.53 -17.20
CA MET A 304 -12.27 -16.68 -16.37
C MET A 304 -12.57 -16.63 -14.86
N PRO A 305 -11.67 -17.17 -14.00
CA PRO A 305 -11.88 -17.20 -12.56
C PRO A 305 -12.13 -15.82 -11.91
N PRO A 306 -12.87 -15.73 -10.79
CA PRO A 306 -13.10 -14.47 -10.08
C PRO A 306 -11.81 -13.73 -9.68
N SER A 307 -10.73 -14.47 -9.39
CA SER A 307 -9.43 -13.89 -9.08
C SER A 307 -8.79 -13.14 -10.28
N TYR A 308 -9.05 -13.60 -11.51
CA TYR A 308 -8.59 -12.92 -12.73
C TYR A 308 -9.39 -11.64 -12.97
N VAL A 309 -10.70 -11.67 -12.72
CA VAL A 309 -11.55 -10.48 -12.81
C VAL A 309 -11.13 -9.43 -11.78
N SER A 310 -10.78 -9.87 -10.57
CA SER A 310 -10.28 -8.99 -9.50
C SER A 310 -8.93 -8.35 -9.89
N LEU A 311 -7.99 -9.14 -10.41
CA LEU A 311 -6.70 -8.62 -10.91
C LEU A 311 -6.90 -7.67 -12.09
N TYR A 312 -7.77 -8.01 -13.05
CA TYR A 312 -8.13 -7.13 -14.16
C TYR A 312 -8.69 -5.79 -13.67
N CYS A 313 -9.63 -5.82 -12.73
CA CYS A 313 -10.19 -4.62 -12.14
C CYS A 313 -9.09 -3.76 -11.49
N HIS A 314 -8.21 -4.41 -10.73
CA HIS A 314 -7.09 -3.74 -10.07
C HIS A 314 -6.21 -2.98 -11.07
N LEU A 315 -5.83 -3.63 -12.16
CA LEU A 315 -5.01 -3.02 -13.20
C LEU A 315 -5.75 -1.93 -13.98
N ARG A 316 -7.03 -2.15 -14.29
CA ARG A 316 -7.83 -1.16 -15.03
C ARG A 316 -8.04 0.12 -14.24
N TRP A 317 -8.28 0.04 -12.92
CA TRP A 317 -8.37 1.26 -12.12
C TRP A 317 -7.01 1.96 -11.99
N ALA A 318 -5.90 1.22 -11.89
CA ALA A 318 -4.55 1.82 -11.85
C ALA A 318 -4.25 2.60 -13.14
N VAL A 319 -4.63 2.06 -14.30
CA VAL A 319 -4.55 2.77 -15.59
C VAL A 319 -5.38 4.05 -15.56
N LEU A 320 -6.63 3.98 -15.09
CA LEU A 320 -7.53 5.13 -15.03
C LEU A 320 -7.02 6.21 -14.04
N GLN A 321 -6.51 5.81 -12.88
CA GLN A 321 -5.89 6.72 -11.91
C GLN A 321 -4.66 7.42 -12.50
N THR A 322 -3.84 6.70 -13.26
CA THR A 322 -2.67 7.29 -13.94
C THR A 322 -3.10 8.27 -15.03
N LYS A 323 -4.12 7.94 -15.84
CA LYS A 323 -4.72 8.88 -16.82
C LYS A 323 -5.24 10.14 -16.15
N ALA A 324 -5.95 10.00 -15.03
CA ALA A 324 -6.43 11.13 -14.24
C ALA A 324 -5.28 11.96 -13.66
N SER A 325 -4.17 11.33 -13.27
CA SER A 325 -2.97 12.01 -12.77
C SER A 325 -2.31 12.86 -13.85
N VAL A 326 -2.14 12.31 -15.06
CA VAL A 326 -1.64 13.05 -16.23
C VAL A 326 -2.58 14.20 -16.62
N ALA A 327 -3.89 13.97 -16.60
CA ALA A 327 -4.89 15.01 -16.88
C ALA A 327 -4.87 16.13 -15.82
N SER A 328 -4.66 15.79 -14.55
CA SER A 328 -4.51 16.75 -13.45
C SER A 328 -3.25 17.60 -13.63
N GLN A 329 -2.13 16.95 -13.95
CA GLN A 329 -0.84 17.60 -14.21
C GLN A 329 -0.88 18.53 -15.42
N SER A 330 -1.59 18.18 -16.49
CA SER A 330 -1.70 19.04 -17.68
C SER A 330 -2.71 20.17 -17.48
N GLY A 331 -3.77 19.93 -16.71
CA GLY A 331 -4.86 20.88 -16.45
C GLY A 331 -4.72 21.73 -15.18
N TRP A 332 -3.60 21.64 -14.46
CA TRP A 332 -3.46 22.16 -13.08
C TRP A 332 -3.77 23.65 -12.91
N ARG A 333 -3.56 24.46 -13.95
CA ARG A 333 -3.83 25.92 -13.91
C ARG A 333 -5.33 26.27 -13.96
N SER A 334 -6.22 25.30 -14.20
CA SER A 334 -7.66 25.53 -14.35
C SER A 334 -8.48 24.70 -13.37
N LEU A 335 -9.20 25.37 -12.46
CA LEU A 335 -10.11 24.71 -11.51
C LEU A 335 -11.23 23.94 -12.22
N ASN A 336 -11.71 24.42 -13.37
CA ASN A 336 -12.71 23.71 -14.16
C ASN A 336 -12.16 22.42 -14.76
N ALA A 337 -10.90 22.44 -15.23
CA ALA A 337 -10.25 21.25 -15.73
C ALA A 337 -10.06 20.20 -14.62
N LEU A 338 -9.55 20.63 -13.45
CA LEU A 338 -9.40 19.76 -12.28
C LEU A 338 -10.74 19.17 -11.81
N GLY A 339 -11.81 19.99 -11.77
CA GLY A 339 -13.15 19.52 -11.42
C GLY A 339 -13.70 18.50 -12.41
N SER A 340 -13.43 18.69 -13.71
CA SER A 340 -13.80 17.73 -14.75
C SER A 340 -13.07 16.39 -14.58
N VAL A 341 -11.78 16.41 -14.22
CA VAL A 341 -10.99 15.20 -13.96
C VAL A 341 -11.62 14.37 -12.83
N ILE A 342 -11.97 15.00 -11.71
CA ILE A 342 -12.64 14.32 -10.58
C ILE A 342 -13.93 13.66 -11.05
N THR A 343 -14.81 14.42 -11.72
CA THR A 343 -16.13 13.89 -12.13
C THR A 343 -16.04 12.82 -13.21
N SER A 344 -15.09 12.92 -14.13
CA SER A 344 -14.85 11.90 -15.17
C SER A 344 -14.37 10.61 -14.53
N HIS A 345 -13.38 10.70 -13.64
CA HIS A 345 -12.83 9.53 -12.95
C HIS A 345 -13.87 8.81 -12.09
N GLU A 346 -14.72 9.55 -11.37
CA GLU A 346 -15.86 8.95 -10.64
C GLU A 346 -16.87 8.25 -11.57
N GLY A 347 -17.05 8.75 -12.79
CA GLY A 347 -17.83 8.08 -13.83
C GLY A 347 -17.17 6.78 -14.30
N ASP A 348 -15.86 6.83 -14.57
CA ASP A 348 -15.08 5.69 -15.02
C ASP A 348 -15.01 4.57 -13.98
N MET A 349 -14.86 4.91 -12.69
CA MET A 349 -14.90 3.94 -11.59
C MET A 349 -16.26 3.24 -11.48
N ARG A 350 -17.38 3.97 -11.61
CA ARG A 350 -18.72 3.38 -11.63
C ARG A 350 -18.93 2.45 -12.83
N ASN A 351 -18.49 2.87 -14.01
CA ASN A 351 -18.56 2.04 -15.21
C ASN A 351 -17.74 0.74 -15.05
N LEU A 352 -16.56 0.83 -14.42
CA LEU A 352 -15.71 -0.32 -14.13
C LEU A 352 -16.35 -1.26 -13.10
N GLU A 353 -16.96 -0.72 -12.03
CA GLU A 353 -17.70 -1.49 -11.03
C GLU A 353 -18.87 -2.25 -11.67
N ASP A 354 -19.67 -1.57 -12.50
CA ASP A 354 -20.80 -2.18 -13.22
C ASP A 354 -20.34 -3.28 -14.18
N HIS A 355 -19.27 -3.02 -14.94
CA HIS A 355 -18.72 -3.98 -15.89
C HIS A 355 -18.19 -5.24 -15.19
N THR A 356 -17.37 -5.06 -14.15
CA THR A 356 -16.80 -6.18 -13.38
C THR A 356 -17.89 -6.95 -12.63
N SER A 357 -18.90 -6.27 -12.11
CA SER A 357 -20.08 -6.90 -11.51
C SER A 357 -20.85 -7.77 -12.51
N LYS A 358 -20.97 -7.32 -13.78
CA LYS A 358 -21.57 -8.13 -14.85
C LYS A 358 -20.71 -9.35 -15.19
N LEU A 359 -19.39 -9.19 -15.29
CA LEU A 359 -18.46 -10.31 -15.51
C LEU A 359 -18.60 -11.36 -14.41
N LEU A 360 -18.48 -10.95 -13.15
CA LEU A 360 -18.65 -11.81 -11.97
C LEU A 360 -20.02 -12.48 -11.93
N SER A 361 -21.07 -11.79 -12.36
CA SER A 361 -22.43 -12.35 -12.37
C SER A 361 -22.62 -13.46 -13.40
N ARG A 362 -21.77 -13.54 -14.43
CA ARG A 362 -21.80 -14.64 -15.40
C ARG A 362 -21.14 -15.91 -14.86
N LEU A 363 -20.33 -15.78 -13.80
CA LEU A 363 -19.56 -16.86 -13.20
C LEU A 363 -20.33 -17.73 -12.21
N HIS A 364 -21.57 -17.37 -11.82
CA HIS A 364 -22.36 -18.07 -10.79
C HIS A 364 -22.62 -19.56 -11.10
N ARG A 365 -22.47 -20.01 -12.35
CA ARG A 365 -22.64 -21.42 -12.73
C ARG A 365 -21.38 -22.26 -12.49
N SER A 366 -20.21 -21.63 -12.47
CA SER A 366 -18.91 -22.32 -12.50
C SER A 366 -18.10 -22.14 -11.21
N TYR A 367 -18.40 -21.11 -10.42
CA TYR A 367 -17.64 -20.76 -9.22
C TYR A 367 -18.55 -20.58 -8.01
N SER A 368 -17.96 -20.68 -6.81
CA SER A 368 -18.73 -20.58 -5.58
C SER A 368 -19.29 -19.16 -5.39
N ARG A 369 -20.49 -19.07 -4.82
CA ARG A 369 -21.11 -17.78 -4.48
C ARG A 369 -20.22 -16.95 -3.54
N SER A 370 -19.52 -17.61 -2.62
CA SER A 370 -18.58 -16.96 -1.70
C SER A 370 -17.41 -16.29 -2.42
N GLU A 371 -16.80 -16.93 -3.42
CA GLU A 371 -15.69 -16.33 -4.19
C GLU A 371 -16.14 -15.13 -5.01
N ILE A 372 -17.31 -15.23 -5.62
CA ILE A 372 -17.90 -14.16 -6.44
C ILE A 372 -18.22 -12.95 -5.56
N GLU A 373 -18.83 -13.18 -4.40
CA GLU A 373 -19.20 -12.11 -3.49
C GLU A 373 -17.98 -11.47 -2.82
N ALA A 374 -16.97 -12.27 -2.47
CA ALA A 374 -15.69 -11.77 -2.00
C ALA A 374 -15.03 -10.87 -3.04
N ALA A 375 -14.98 -11.30 -4.31
CA ALA A 375 -14.43 -10.48 -5.39
C ALA A 375 -15.18 -9.15 -5.54
N ARG A 376 -16.53 -9.15 -5.48
CA ARG A 376 -17.33 -7.90 -5.55
C ARG A 376 -17.00 -6.93 -4.42
N GLN A 377 -16.95 -7.42 -3.19
CA GLN A 377 -16.68 -6.57 -2.03
C GLN A 377 -15.27 -5.97 -2.08
N LEU A 378 -14.27 -6.78 -2.43
CA LEU A 378 -12.88 -6.31 -2.60
C LEU A 378 -12.76 -5.29 -3.73
N ILE A 379 -13.39 -5.54 -4.88
CA ILE A 379 -13.41 -4.60 -6.01
C ILE A 379 -14.02 -3.26 -5.58
N SER A 380 -15.19 -3.26 -4.95
CA SER A 380 -15.87 -2.03 -4.53
C SER A 380 -15.01 -1.21 -3.57
N ALA A 381 -14.33 -1.87 -2.62
CA ALA A 381 -13.41 -1.23 -1.68
C ALA A 381 -12.22 -0.54 -2.39
N GLU A 382 -11.59 -1.21 -3.36
CA GLU A 382 -10.45 -0.67 -4.10
C GLU A 382 -10.83 0.52 -5.01
N LEU A 383 -12.00 0.47 -5.66
CA LEU A 383 -12.47 1.56 -6.53
C LEU A 383 -12.76 2.85 -5.73
N ASN A 384 -13.30 2.73 -4.51
CA ASN A 384 -13.51 3.88 -3.62
C ASN A 384 -12.19 4.58 -3.29
N ARG A 385 -11.13 3.81 -3.04
CA ARG A 385 -9.80 4.35 -2.76
C ARG A 385 -9.24 5.17 -3.92
N SER A 386 -9.38 4.67 -5.15
CA SER A 386 -8.93 5.38 -6.36
C SER A 386 -9.59 6.77 -6.50
N ASN A 387 -10.89 6.88 -6.18
CA ASN A 387 -11.60 8.16 -6.19
C ASN A 387 -11.05 9.16 -5.16
N VAL A 388 -10.69 8.69 -3.96
CA VAL A 388 -10.10 9.53 -2.90
C VAL A 388 -8.73 10.06 -3.32
N ASN A 389 -7.91 9.22 -3.95
CA ASN A 389 -6.57 9.59 -4.45
C ASN A 389 -6.65 10.68 -5.53
N VAL A 390 -7.47 10.49 -6.57
CA VAL A 390 -7.60 11.46 -7.67
C VAL A 390 -8.16 12.80 -7.18
N ALA A 391 -9.16 12.75 -6.28
CA ALA A 391 -9.68 13.97 -5.66
C ALA A 391 -8.59 14.70 -4.86
N GLY A 392 -7.82 13.98 -4.05
CA GLY A 392 -6.69 14.54 -3.29
C GLY A 392 -5.67 15.24 -4.19
N LEU A 393 -5.28 14.58 -5.28
CA LEU A 393 -4.34 15.14 -6.25
C LEU A 393 -4.87 16.43 -6.91
N CYS A 394 -6.14 16.45 -7.29
CA CYS A 394 -6.76 17.66 -7.87
C CYS A 394 -6.87 18.80 -6.85
N LEU A 395 -7.16 18.51 -5.58
CA LEU A 395 -7.17 19.50 -4.51
C LEU A 395 -5.78 20.10 -4.31
N PHE A 396 -4.73 19.28 -4.38
CA PHE A 396 -3.36 19.76 -4.34
C PHE A 396 -3.02 20.71 -5.50
N TYR A 397 -3.34 20.32 -6.73
CA TYR A 397 -3.06 21.18 -7.89
C TYR A 397 -3.88 22.48 -7.87
N ALA A 398 -5.09 22.47 -7.32
CA ALA A 398 -5.88 23.68 -7.11
C ALA A 398 -5.17 24.66 -6.16
N LEU A 399 -4.57 24.15 -5.08
CA LEU A 399 -3.78 24.94 -4.14
C LEU A 399 -2.49 25.49 -4.79
N MET A 400 -1.76 24.64 -5.50
CA MET A 400 -0.58 25.04 -6.28
C MET A 400 -0.90 26.18 -7.27
N SER A 401 -1.99 26.05 -8.03
CA SER A 401 -2.43 27.07 -8.99
C SER A 401 -2.62 28.45 -8.36
N ASN A 402 -3.20 28.50 -7.15
CA ASN A 402 -3.38 29.74 -6.41
C ASN A 402 -2.06 30.42 -6.01
N LEU A 403 -1.05 29.62 -5.67
CA LEU A 403 0.26 30.11 -5.25
C LEU A 403 1.08 30.68 -6.40
N HIS A 404 0.92 30.10 -7.59
CA HIS A 404 1.52 30.64 -8.80
C HIS A 404 0.79 31.88 -9.31
N ALA A 405 -0.53 32.00 -9.09
CA ALA A 405 -1.28 33.20 -9.46
C ALA A 405 -0.93 34.43 -8.60
N THR A 406 -0.46 34.23 -7.36
CA THR A 406 -0.12 35.30 -6.41
C THR A 406 1.32 35.80 -6.54
N LYS A 407 2.20 35.08 -7.24
CA LYS A 407 3.61 35.47 -7.50
C LYS A 407 3.78 35.82 -8.98
N LEU A 408 4.45 36.94 -9.27
CA LEU A 408 4.80 37.31 -10.65
C LEU A 408 5.55 36.16 -11.33
N PRO A 409 5.23 35.82 -12.60
CA PRO A 409 5.80 34.67 -13.28
C PRO A 409 7.26 34.94 -13.59
N THR A 410 8.14 34.47 -12.72
CA THR A 410 9.54 34.23 -13.09
C THR A 410 9.62 32.83 -13.67
N GLU A 411 10.37 32.72 -14.76
CA GLU A 411 10.27 31.69 -15.78
C GLU A 411 10.41 30.25 -15.24
N ARG A 412 9.60 29.33 -15.80
CA ARG A 412 9.83 27.86 -15.86
C ARG A 412 9.80 27.02 -14.57
N GLU A 413 9.00 27.37 -13.58
CA GLU A 413 8.67 26.41 -12.50
C GLU A 413 7.47 25.51 -12.88
N ASP A 414 7.60 24.70 -13.95
CA ASP A 414 6.59 23.68 -14.29
C ASP A 414 6.79 22.37 -13.50
N ALA A 415 7.87 22.26 -12.73
CA ALA A 415 8.20 21.07 -11.93
C ALA A 415 7.76 21.21 -10.47
N LEU A 416 7.17 20.14 -9.91
CA LEU A 416 6.87 20.02 -8.49
C LEU A 416 8.18 19.94 -7.69
N THR A 417 8.70 21.08 -7.23
CA THR A 417 9.90 21.10 -6.39
C THR A 417 9.54 20.84 -4.93
N ILE A 418 10.48 20.28 -4.16
CA ILE A 418 10.35 20.07 -2.70
C ILE A 418 9.96 21.38 -2.01
N ASP A 419 10.58 22.49 -2.40
CA ASP A 419 10.31 23.80 -1.82
C ASP A 419 8.93 24.33 -2.19
N ASN A 420 8.41 24.05 -3.39
CA ASN A 420 7.06 24.46 -3.76
C ASN A 420 5.99 23.64 -3.00
N ALA A 421 6.16 22.33 -2.85
CA ALA A 421 5.25 21.50 -2.07
C ALA A 421 5.21 21.88 -0.57
N LEU A 422 6.38 22.17 0.03
CA LEU A 422 6.45 22.63 1.42
C LEU A 422 5.85 24.04 1.59
N LYS A 423 6.06 24.95 0.62
CA LYS A 423 5.42 26.28 0.61
C LYS A 423 3.90 26.17 0.52
N VAL A 424 3.36 25.23 -0.26
CA VAL A 424 1.92 24.99 -0.36
C VAL A 424 1.34 24.66 1.01
N SER A 425 1.97 23.74 1.74
CA SER A 425 1.55 23.38 3.11
C SER A 425 1.50 24.61 4.03
N SER A 426 2.50 25.50 3.97
CA SER A 426 2.54 26.73 4.78
C SER A 426 1.53 27.80 4.36
N GLU A 427 1.24 27.91 3.07
CA GLU A 427 0.30 28.90 2.54
C GLU A 427 -1.15 28.49 2.70
N ILE A 428 -1.45 27.19 2.80
CA ILE A 428 -2.79 26.77 3.22
C ILE A 428 -3.08 27.34 4.61
N LEU A 429 -2.12 27.27 5.54
CA LEU A 429 -2.27 27.87 6.87
C LEU A 429 -2.40 29.40 6.83
N HIS A 430 -1.80 30.06 5.84
CA HIS A 430 -1.84 31.53 5.70
C HIS A 430 -3.13 32.02 4.99
N HIS A 431 -3.58 31.35 3.93
CA HIS A 431 -4.87 31.63 3.27
C HIS A 431 -6.06 31.30 4.16
N VAL A 432 -5.95 30.28 5.02
CA VAL A 432 -6.91 29.99 6.08
C VAL A 432 -6.95 31.11 7.15
N LYS A 433 -5.89 31.91 7.27
CA LYS A 433 -5.77 33.04 8.19
C LYS A 433 -6.04 34.41 7.54
N GLY A 434 -6.06 34.52 6.20
CA GLY A 434 -5.97 35.78 5.47
C GLY A 434 -7.01 35.98 4.36
N ASP A 435 -7.90 36.94 4.62
CA ASP A 435 -8.68 37.77 3.68
C ASP A 435 -9.90 37.21 2.90
N ARG A 436 -11.06 37.79 3.26
CA ARG A 436 -12.35 37.99 2.53
C ARG A 436 -13.44 36.92 2.62
N ILE A 437 -14.00 36.77 3.82
CA ILE A 437 -15.27 36.06 4.12
C ILE A 437 -16.51 36.66 3.41
N HIS A 438 -16.41 37.85 2.79
CA HIS A 438 -17.49 38.41 1.98
C HIS A 438 -17.44 38.07 0.49
N ASN A 439 -16.39 37.37 0.03
CA ASN A 439 -16.30 36.89 -1.34
C ASN A 439 -15.35 35.67 -1.41
N PRO A 440 -15.86 34.42 -1.26
CA PRO A 440 -15.01 33.25 -1.27
C PRO A 440 -14.26 33.16 -2.61
N THR A 441 -12.95 32.95 -2.55
CA THR A 441 -12.15 32.73 -3.76
C THR A 441 -12.65 31.48 -4.48
N ALA A 442 -12.49 31.43 -5.81
CA ALA A 442 -12.87 30.27 -6.60
C ALA A 442 -12.19 28.97 -6.12
N VAL A 443 -10.98 29.09 -5.57
CA VAL A 443 -10.22 27.98 -4.97
C VAL A 443 -10.90 27.48 -3.70
N PHE A 444 -11.33 28.37 -2.80
CA PHE A 444 -12.05 27.95 -1.58
C PHE A 444 -13.34 27.18 -1.92
N LEU A 445 -14.14 27.70 -2.86
CA LEU A 445 -15.37 27.01 -3.30
C LEU A 445 -15.07 25.64 -3.93
N PHE A 446 -13.95 25.53 -4.64
CA PHE A 446 -13.48 24.26 -5.20
C PHE A 446 -13.09 23.27 -4.10
N LEU A 447 -12.29 23.71 -3.12
CA LEU A 447 -11.86 22.87 -1.99
C LEU A 447 -13.05 22.40 -1.15
N GLN A 448 -14.04 23.26 -0.90
CA GLN A 448 -15.27 22.87 -0.22
C GLN A 448 -16.04 21.80 -1.00
N ARG A 449 -16.26 22.05 -2.29
CA ARG A 449 -17.07 21.17 -3.15
C ARG A 449 -16.52 19.75 -3.23
N TYR A 450 -15.20 19.59 -3.24
CA TYR A 450 -14.54 18.30 -3.45
C TYR A 450 -13.83 17.73 -2.22
N GLY A 451 -13.50 18.57 -1.23
CA GLY A 451 -12.82 18.17 0.01
C GLY A 451 -13.75 17.54 1.05
N ASP A 452 -14.95 18.09 1.27
CA ASP A 452 -15.91 17.53 2.24
C ASP A 452 -16.32 16.09 1.90
N PRO A 453 -16.72 15.75 0.65
CA PRO A 453 -17.02 14.37 0.29
C PRO A 453 -15.82 13.44 0.39
N ARG A 454 -14.59 13.95 0.23
CA ARG A 454 -13.36 13.16 0.30
C ARG A 454 -13.13 12.62 1.71
N VAL A 455 -13.36 13.40 2.77
CA VAL A 455 -13.19 12.93 4.16
C VAL A 455 -14.12 11.76 4.44
N ILE A 456 -15.40 11.87 4.06
CA ILE A 456 -16.39 10.81 4.24
C ILE A 456 -15.98 9.55 3.47
N ARG A 457 -15.48 9.70 2.24
CA ARG A 457 -14.95 8.56 1.46
C ARG A 457 -13.68 7.96 2.07
N THR A 458 -12.87 8.76 2.75
CA THR A 458 -11.66 8.30 3.45
C THR A 458 -12.02 7.46 4.67
N GLU A 459 -13.02 7.90 5.45
CA GLU A 459 -13.63 7.09 6.52
C GLU A 459 -14.13 5.75 5.98
N ARG A 460 -14.78 5.78 4.80
CA ARG A 460 -15.27 4.58 4.13
C ARG A 460 -14.17 3.60 3.72
N ILE A 461 -12.96 4.05 3.35
CA ILE A 461 -11.84 3.13 3.04
C ILE A 461 -11.52 2.24 4.27
N ILE A 462 -11.43 2.86 5.45
CA ILE A 462 -11.15 2.13 6.69
C ILE A 462 -12.33 1.22 7.07
N GLN A 463 -13.56 1.71 6.87
CA GLN A 463 -14.78 0.93 7.12
C GLN A 463 -14.90 -0.29 6.19
N ASP A 464 -14.64 -0.12 4.89
CA ASP A 464 -14.67 -1.19 3.89
C ASP A 464 -13.62 -2.27 4.24
N PHE A 465 -12.43 -1.86 4.69
CA PHE A 465 -11.41 -2.79 5.21
C PHE A 465 -11.90 -3.57 6.44
N VAL A 466 -12.44 -2.90 7.46
CA VAL A 466 -12.95 -3.56 8.67
C VAL A 466 -14.07 -4.54 8.31
N SER A 467 -14.97 -4.14 7.41
CA SER A 467 -16.05 -4.99 6.90
C SER A 467 -15.49 -6.23 6.20
N CYS A 468 -14.49 -6.07 5.33
CA CYS A 468 -13.84 -7.19 4.65
C CYS A 468 -13.17 -8.14 5.64
N ALA A 469 -12.43 -7.61 6.62
CA ALA A 469 -11.73 -8.39 7.63
C ALA A 469 -12.64 -9.18 8.56
N ASP A 470 -13.85 -8.69 8.84
CA ASP A 470 -14.80 -9.39 9.70
C ASP A 470 -15.67 -10.41 8.94
N ASN A 471 -15.97 -10.17 7.66
CA ASN A 471 -17.03 -10.90 6.95
C ASN A 471 -16.54 -11.81 5.82
N LEU A 472 -15.36 -11.55 5.23
CA LEU A 472 -14.92 -12.31 4.06
C LEU A 472 -14.36 -13.68 4.46
N VAL A 473 -15.01 -14.72 3.94
CA VAL A 473 -14.63 -16.12 4.11
C VAL A 473 -14.84 -16.85 2.79
N ILE A 474 -13.81 -17.54 2.30
CA ILE A 474 -13.92 -18.45 1.16
C ILE A 474 -13.60 -19.86 1.66
N SER A 475 -14.49 -20.82 1.40
CA SER A 475 -14.33 -22.23 1.79
C SER A 475 -13.95 -22.44 3.26
N GLY A 476 -14.51 -21.60 4.16
CA GLY A 476 -14.22 -21.66 5.59
C GLY A 476 -12.90 -21.01 6.02
N ILE A 477 -12.11 -20.47 5.09
CA ILE A 477 -10.85 -19.77 5.36
C ILE A 477 -11.12 -18.25 5.43
N PRO A 478 -10.82 -17.60 6.58
CA PRO A 478 -10.98 -16.15 6.71
C PRO A 478 -10.03 -15.40 5.80
N TRP A 479 -10.42 -14.20 5.39
CA TRP A 479 -9.64 -13.34 4.51
C TRP A 479 -8.22 -13.10 5.02
N GLN A 480 -7.24 -13.30 4.14
CA GLN A 480 -5.84 -12.95 4.35
C GLN A 480 -5.36 -12.10 3.17
N PRO A 481 -5.38 -10.77 3.27
CA PRO A 481 -4.90 -9.91 2.19
C PRO A 481 -3.38 -9.97 2.01
N PRO A 482 -2.81 -9.46 0.91
CA PRO A 482 -1.39 -9.11 0.87
C PRO A 482 -1.18 -7.80 1.64
N PRO A 483 -0.29 -7.75 2.65
CA PRO A 483 -0.01 -6.50 3.36
C PRO A 483 0.62 -5.43 2.45
N LEU A 484 1.41 -5.84 1.45
CA LEU A 484 2.07 -4.97 0.48
C LEU A 484 1.68 -5.29 -0.98
N PRO A 485 1.77 -4.32 -1.90
CA PRO A 485 2.19 -2.92 -1.67
C PRO A 485 1.03 -1.98 -1.31
N PHE A 486 -0.22 -2.45 -1.33
CA PHE A 486 -1.36 -1.54 -1.28
C PHE A 486 -2.07 -1.47 0.06
N LEU A 487 -2.26 -2.58 0.77
CA LEU A 487 -3.12 -2.62 1.97
C LEU A 487 -2.59 -1.71 3.08
N ILE A 488 -1.41 -2.02 3.63
CA ILE A 488 -0.85 -1.26 4.75
C ILE A 488 -0.58 0.19 4.34
N PRO A 489 0.09 0.47 3.20
CA PRO A 489 0.30 1.85 2.77
C PRO A 489 -1.01 2.62 2.56
N GLY A 490 -2.08 1.95 2.09
CA GLY A 490 -3.40 2.57 1.90
C GLY A 490 -4.13 2.92 3.17
N LEU A 491 -4.12 2.01 4.15
CA LEU A 491 -4.72 2.25 5.45
C LEU A 491 -3.98 3.35 6.21
N LEU A 492 -2.65 3.40 6.09
CA LEU A 492 -1.84 4.46 6.68
C LEU A 492 -2.07 5.80 6.00
N GLN A 493 -2.19 5.83 4.67
CA GLN A 493 -2.56 7.04 3.95
C GLN A 493 -3.94 7.55 4.40
N ALA A 494 -4.96 6.69 4.43
CA ALA A 494 -6.30 7.06 4.85
C ALA A 494 -6.32 7.57 6.31
N GLY A 495 -5.65 6.86 7.22
CA GLY A 495 -5.55 7.30 8.62
C GLY A 495 -4.82 8.63 8.77
N ARG A 496 -3.71 8.82 8.05
CA ARG A 496 -2.94 10.07 8.04
C ARG A 496 -3.81 11.23 7.53
N GLU A 497 -4.56 11.03 6.45
CA GLU A 497 -5.48 12.05 5.92
C GLU A 497 -6.55 12.47 6.94
N LEU A 498 -7.10 11.53 7.73
CA LEU A 498 -8.04 11.86 8.81
C LEU A 498 -7.37 12.68 9.92
N VAL A 499 -6.15 12.31 10.33
CA VAL A 499 -5.39 13.07 11.32
C VAL A 499 -5.05 14.46 10.82
N GLU A 500 -4.56 14.61 9.59
CA GLU A 500 -4.22 15.90 8.99
C GLU A 500 -5.42 16.81 8.81
N ASN A 501 -6.58 16.24 8.46
CA ASN A 501 -7.84 16.97 8.43
C ASN A 501 -8.16 17.57 9.80
N ASN A 502 -8.08 16.76 10.86
CA ASN A 502 -8.30 17.23 12.22
C ASN A 502 -7.23 18.21 12.69
N ALA A 503 -5.97 18.04 12.30
CA ALA A 503 -4.89 18.97 12.63
C ALA A 503 -5.17 20.36 12.03
N THR A 504 -5.62 20.39 10.77
CA THR A 504 -6.05 21.62 10.11
C THR A 504 -7.24 22.24 10.85
N ARG A 505 -8.18 21.40 11.29
CA ARG A 505 -9.33 21.84 12.08
C ARG A 505 -8.96 22.43 13.44
N MET A 506 -8.03 21.79 14.13
CA MET A 506 -7.48 22.25 15.41
C MET A 506 -6.80 23.60 15.27
N LYS A 507 -5.91 23.77 14.29
CA LYS A 507 -5.19 25.03 14.07
C LYS A 507 -6.09 26.16 13.63
N GLY A 508 -7.05 25.82 12.77
CA GLY A 508 -7.97 26.79 12.22
C GLY A 508 -9.05 27.17 13.22
N TRP A 509 -9.85 26.19 13.61
CA TRP A 509 -11.13 26.38 14.30
C TRP A 509 -11.07 26.03 15.78
N GLN A 510 -9.90 25.63 16.30
CA GLN A 510 -9.73 25.16 17.68
C GLN A 510 -10.72 24.05 18.05
N ALA A 511 -11.12 23.26 17.06
CA ALA A 511 -12.11 22.21 17.17
C ALA A 511 -11.71 21.02 16.28
N LEU A 512 -12.24 19.84 16.59
CA LEU A 512 -12.05 18.64 15.78
C LEU A 512 -13.15 18.50 14.73
N HIS A 513 -13.05 17.47 13.89
CA HIS A 513 -14.12 17.08 12.99
C HIS A 513 -15.37 16.63 13.79
N PRO A 514 -16.60 16.92 13.33
CA PRO A 514 -17.82 16.47 14.03
C PRO A 514 -17.88 14.95 14.22
N ASN A 515 -17.26 14.20 13.32
CA ASN A 515 -17.19 12.74 13.39
C ASN A 515 -15.89 12.23 14.04
N VAL A 516 -15.16 13.03 14.82
CA VAL A 516 -13.86 12.60 15.37
C VAL A 516 -13.96 11.33 16.21
N ASP A 517 -15.05 11.14 16.94
CA ASP A 517 -15.28 9.91 17.71
C ASP A 517 -15.43 8.67 16.82
N VAL A 518 -16.14 8.82 15.69
CA VAL A 518 -16.25 7.76 14.68
C VAL A 518 -14.89 7.47 14.06
N GLN A 519 -14.10 8.51 13.76
CA GLN A 519 -12.76 8.36 13.18
C GLN A 519 -11.81 7.65 14.15
N ILE A 520 -11.86 7.97 15.44
CA ILE A 520 -11.09 7.28 16.49
C ILE A 520 -11.49 5.80 16.53
N LEU A 521 -12.79 5.49 16.60
CA LEU A 521 -13.29 4.11 16.61
C LEU A 521 -12.88 3.34 15.37
N LEU A 522 -12.96 3.94 14.18
CA LEU A 522 -12.52 3.32 12.92
C LEU A 522 -11.03 2.98 12.95
N LEU A 523 -10.17 3.87 13.45
CA LEU A 523 -8.73 3.61 13.56
C LEU A 523 -8.43 2.50 14.59
N GLN A 524 -9.14 2.48 15.72
CA GLN A 524 -9.02 1.41 16.72
C GLN A 524 -9.43 0.05 16.15
N ASP A 525 -10.59 -0.02 15.48
CA ASP A 525 -11.05 -1.24 14.85
C ASP A 525 -10.10 -1.69 13.74
N CYS A 526 -9.59 -0.76 12.92
CA CYS A 526 -8.61 -1.02 11.89
C CYS A 526 -7.35 -1.69 12.46
N ALA A 527 -6.71 -1.08 13.46
CA ALA A 527 -5.53 -1.63 14.10
C ALA A 527 -5.80 -3.03 14.69
N LYS A 528 -6.92 -3.20 15.39
CA LYS A 528 -7.33 -4.48 15.96
C LYS A 528 -7.54 -5.57 14.90
N ARG A 529 -8.05 -5.22 13.71
CA ARG A 529 -8.23 -6.17 12.60
C ARG A 529 -6.89 -6.55 11.97
N LEU A 530 -5.97 -5.60 11.83
CA LEU A 530 -4.63 -5.89 11.32
C LEU A 530 -3.90 -6.93 12.18
N GLU A 531 -3.96 -6.80 13.51
CA GLU A 531 -3.34 -7.78 14.43
C GLU A 531 -3.91 -9.20 14.35
N ARG A 532 -5.16 -9.34 13.87
CA ARG A 532 -5.79 -10.66 13.74
C ARG A 532 -5.18 -11.49 12.61
N PHE A 533 -4.54 -10.84 11.64
CA PHE A 533 -3.86 -11.54 10.53
C PHE A 533 -2.56 -12.21 10.97
N ASP A 534 -2.06 -11.91 12.17
CA ASP A 534 -0.99 -12.67 12.81
C ASP A 534 -1.56 -13.85 13.64
N PRO A 535 -0.90 -15.03 13.63
CA PRO A 535 -1.35 -16.18 14.41
C PRO A 535 -1.43 -15.88 15.92
N GLU A 536 -2.46 -16.40 16.59
CA GLU A 536 -2.78 -16.07 17.99
C GLU A 536 -1.63 -16.28 18.98
N CYS A 537 -0.95 -17.43 18.88
CA CYS A 537 0.20 -17.80 19.71
C CYS A 537 1.40 -16.86 19.51
N GLN A 538 1.39 -16.08 18.44
CA GLN A 538 2.52 -15.37 17.88
C GLN A 538 2.33 -13.84 17.95
N ARG A 539 1.12 -13.33 18.23
CA ARG A 539 0.81 -11.88 18.18
C ARG A 539 1.71 -11.02 19.07
N LYS A 540 2.05 -11.49 20.28
CA LYS A 540 2.85 -10.70 21.25
C LYS A 540 4.24 -10.34 20.72
N ASP A 541 4.88 -11.26 20.02
CA ASP A 541 6.22 -11.05 19.44
C ASP A 541 6.18 -10.77 17.93
N ALA A 542 5.00 -10.52 17.35
CA ALA A 542 4.83 -10.37 15.90
C ALA A 542 5.65 -9.21 15.32
N LEU A 543 5.69 -8.08 16.02
CA LEU A 543 6.53 -6.93 15.65
C LEU A 543 8.02 -7.31 15.67
N ALA A 544 8.48 -7.98 16.72
CA ALA A 544 9.86 -8.44 16.86
C ALA A 544 10.26 -9.47 15.78
N ARG A 545 9.31 -10.30 15.32
CA ARG A 545 9.52 -11.21 14.18
C ARG A 545 9.41 -10.53 12.81
N GLY A 546 9.10 -9.23 12.77
CA GLY A 546 9.04 -8.45 11.53
C GLY A 546 7.71 -8.58 10.77
N SER A 547 6.62 -8.86 11.47
CA SER A 547 5.28 -8.85 10.86
C SER A 547 4.90 -7.45 10.37
N ILE A 548 4.54 -7.36 9.10
CA ILE A 548 4.08 -6.12 8.46
C ILE A 548 2.72 -5.70 9.03
N TYR A 549 1.87 -6.66 9.38
CA TYR A 549 0.56 -6.39 9.98
C TYR A 549 0.69 -5.76 11.36
N ALA A 550 1.52 -6.33 12.23
CA ALA A 550 1.81 -5.77 13.55
C ALA A 550 2.42 -4.36 13.44
N ALA A 551 3.35 -4.16 12.51
CA ALA A 551 3.92 -2.84 12.24
C ALA A 551 2.84 -1.85 11.78
N GLY A 552 2.01 -2.22 10.80
CA GLY A 552 0.90 -1.39 10.34
C GLY A 552 -0.10 -1.06 11.45
N ALA A 553 -0.46 -2.02 12.29
CA ALA A 553 -1.35 -1.82 13.43
C ALA A 553 -0.77 -0.82 14.45
N LYS A 554 0.53 -0.93 14.78
CA LYS A 554 1.24 0.03 15.64
C LYS A 554 1.20 1.44 15.05
N GLN A 555 1.42 1.59 13.75
CA GLN A 555 1.36 2.90 13.10
C GLN A 555 -0.06 3.50 13.09
N VAL A 556 -1.10 2.70 12.82
CA VAL A 556 -2.50 3.13 12.90
C VAL A 556 -2.89 3.54 14.33
N ARG A 557 -2.42 2.81 15.34
CA ARG A 557 -2.59 3.20 16.75
C ARG A 557 -1.92 4.53 17.09
N GLY A 558 -0.72 4.77 16.56
CA GLY A 558 -0.05 6.07 16.70
C GLY A 558 -0.92 7.23 16.19
N LEU A 559 -1.52 7.07 15.00
CA LEU A 559 -2.46 8.05 14.44
C LEU A 559 -3.72 8.22 15.31
N CYS A 560 -4.24 7.13 15.86
CA CYS A 560 -5.38 7.13 16.77
C CYS A 560 -5.07 7.87 18.08
N ALA A 561 -3.89 7.63 18.66
CA ALA A 561 -3.40 8.29 19.87
C ALA A 561 -3.29 9.80 19.68
N ILE A 562 -2.86 10.27 18.51
CA ILE A 562 -2.81 11.71 18.18
C ILE A 562 -4.22 12.33 18.27
N LEU A 563 -5.23 11.71 17.64
CA LEU A 563 -6.61 12.22 17.68
C LEU A 563 -7.19 12.20 19.10
N MET A 564 -6.94 11.13 19.85
CA MET A 564 -7.38 11.05 21.25
C MET A 564 -6.72 12.10 22.13
N GLY A 565 -5.42 12.35 21.93
CA GLY A 565 -4.69 13.43 22.60
C GLY A 565 -5.34 14.79 22.32
N TRP A 566 -5.63 15.11 21.06
CA TRP A 566 -6.30 16.37 20.72
C TRP A 566 -7.73 16.46 21.27
N ARG A 567 -8.48 15.36 21.26
CA ARG A 567 -9.83 15.29 21.86
C ARG A 567 -9.77 15.61 23.35
N LYS A 568 -8.82 15.03 24.08
CA LYS A 568 -8.57 15.32 25.51
C LYS A 568 -8.24 16.80 25.72
N THR A 569 -7.31 17.36 24.95
CA THR A 569 -6.91 18.77 25.08
C THR A 569 -8.07 19.75 24.88
N ILE A 570 -8.95 19.49 23.89
CA ILE A 570 -10.15 20.34 23.71
C ILE A 570 -11.12 20.19 24.87
N ALA A 571 -11.38 18.95 25.32
CA ALA A 571 -12.29 18.70 26.42
C ALA A 571 -11.82 19.41 27.70
N GLU A 572 -10.54 19.31 28.03
CA GLU A 572 -9.93 20.03 29.17
C GLU A 572 -10.07 21.54 29.04
N LYS A 573 -9.90 22.09 27.84
CA LYS A 573 -10.08 23.52 27.58
C LYS A 573 -11.52 23.97 27.81
N ILE A 574 -12.50 23.23 27.27
CA ILE A 574 -13.93 23.50 27.48
C ILE A 574 -14.27 23.43 28.98
N MET A 575 -13.76 22.42 29.70
CA MET A 575 -13.98 22.31 31.14
C MET A 575 -13.38 23.47 31.94
N ARG A 576 -12.21 23.99 31.56
CA ARG A 576 -11.63 25.19 32.19
C ARG A 576 -12.49 26.43 31.92
N GLU A 577 -12.93 26.62 30.68
CA GLU A 577 -13.83 27.72 30.30
C GLU A 577 -15.20 27.64 31.01
N GLU A 578 -15.74 26.44 31.23
CA GLU A 578 -17.00 26.20 31.99
C GLU A 578 -16.83 26.46 33.50
N ARG A 579 -15.69 26.08 34.10
CA ARG A 579 -15.36 26.40 35.51
C ARG A 579 -15.18 27.90 35.73
N ASP A 580 -14.51 28.57 34.80
CA ASP A 580 -14.25 30.02 34.87
C ASP A 580 -15.52 30.85 34.62
N SER A 581 -16.53 30.29 33.93
CA SER A 581 -17.83 30.92 33.68
C SER A 581 -18.90 30.63 34.74
N GLY A 582 -18.58 29.86 35.80
CA GLY A 582 -19.45 29.63 36.95
C GLY A 582 -20.69 28.76 36.69
N LEU A 583 -20.70 27.99 35.59
CA LEU A 583 -21.78 27.09 35.18
C LEU A 583 -21.44 25.63 35.54
N SER A 584 -21.30 25.30 36.83
CA SER A 584 -21.04 23.91 37.24
C SER A 584 -22.30 23.21 37.73
N THR A 585 -22.79 22.21 36.99
CA THR A 585 -23.53 21.07 37.55
C THR A 585 -22.53 19.94 37.80
N GLU A 586 -22.24 19.63 39.07
CA GLU A 586 -21.23 18.64 39.49
C GLU A 586 -21.43 17.25 38.85
N GLU A 587 -22.68 16.85 38.59
CA GLU A 587 -23.02 15.56 37.95
C GLU A 587 -22.52 15.43 36.50
N ALA A 588 -22.42 16.52 35.73
CA ALA A 588 -21.91 16.48 34.36
C ALA A 588 -20.37 16.37 34.30
N SER A 589 -19.68 16.71 35.39
CA SER A 589 -18.22 16.62 35.49
C SER A 589 -17.75 15.20 35.81
N GLU A 590 -18.47 14.47 36.67
CA GLU A 590 -18.09 13.09 37.07
C GLU A 590 -18.31 12.06 35.95
N ASP A 591 -19.39 12.18 35.16
CA ASP A 591 -19.65 11.27 34.03
C ASP A 591 -18.64 11.48 32.88
N ARG A 592 -18.20 12.72 32.66
CA ARG A 592 -17.15 13.05 31.70
C ARG A 592 -15.78 12.56 32.17
N GLU A 593 -15.42 12.76 33.44
CA GLU A 593 -14.15 12.25 34.01
C GLU A 593 -14.03 10.72 33.92
N ARG A 594 -15.13 9.96 34.05
CA ARG A 594 -15.14 8.50 33.81
C ARG A 594 -14.96 8.10 32.34
N GLU A 595 -15.46 8.91 31.40
CA GLU A 595 -15.24 8.69 29.95
C GLU A 595 -13.75 8.90 29.57
N PHE A 596 -13.03 9.74 30.33
CA PHE A 596 -11.62 10.10 30.07
C PHE A 596 -10.57 9.20 30.74
N ALA A 597 -10.91 8.45 31.79
CA ALA A 597 -9.98 7.50 32.43
C ALA A 597 -9.44 6.45 31.43
N GLY A 598 -10.29 5.97 30.51
CA GLY A 598 -9.88 5.03 29.46
C GLY A 598 -8.96 5.63 28.39
N VAL A 599 -8.99 6.95 28.18
CA VAL A 599 -8.10 7.67 27.25
C VAL A 599 -6.71 7.83 27.86
N GLU A 600 -6.63 8.07 29.16
CA GLU A 600 -5.35 8.20 29.89
C GLU A 600 -4.64 6.85 30.01
N ASP A 601 -5.39 5.78 30.31
CA ASP A 601 -4.87 4.40 30.28
C ASP A 601 -4.41 3.99 28.87
N PHE A 602 -5.14 4.38 27.81
CA PHE A 602 -4.73 4.12 26.42
C PHE A 602 -3.47 4.91 26.03
N LEU A 603 -3.37 6.19 26.38
CA LEU A 603 -2.18 7.00 26.10
C LEU A 603 -0.95 6.54 26.92
N GLN A 604 -1.14 6.00 28.11
CA GLN A 604 -0.06 5.40 28.91
C GLN A 604 0.35 4.02 28.39
N ALA A 605 -0.60 3.20 27.91
CA ALA A 605 -0.33 1.85 27.43
C ALA A 605 0.12 1.76 25.96
N GLU A 606 -0.41 2.63 25.09
CA GLU A 606 -0.15 2.63 23.63
C GLU A 606 0.58 3.90 23.14
N GLY A 607 0.68 4.94 23.97
CA GLY A 607 1.38 6.19 23.63
C GLY A 607 2.91 6.12 23.74
N GLU A 608 3.51 5.01 24.18
CA GLU A 608 4.96 4.81 24.03
C GLU A 608 5.38 4.73 22.54
N GLY A 609 4.43 4.46 21.63
CA GLY A 609 4.62 4.52 20.17
C GLY A 609 4.67 5.95 19.58
N PHE A 610 4.47 6.99 20.39
CA PHE A 610 4.51 8.39 19.96
C PHE A 610 5.89 8.81 19.44
N GLY A 611 6.96 8.08 19.80
CA GLY A 611 8.33 8.38 19.36
C GLY A 611 8.51 8.35 17.83
N ASP A 612 7.86 7.41 17.14
CA ASP A 612 8.06 7.25 15.69
C ASP A 612 7.35 8.34 14.86
N TRP A 613 6.18 8.82 15.32
CA TRP A 613 5.43 9.92 14.69
C TRP A 613 5.76 11.31 15.24
N GLY A 614 6.30 11.42 16.46
CA GLY A 614 6.62 12.69 17.11
C GLY A 614 7.80 13.41 16.46
N ASP A 615 8.67 12.66 15.79
CA ASP A 615 9.77 13.20 15.01
C ASP A 615 9.40 13.51 13.55
N TRP A 616 8.37 12.85 13.01
CA TRP A 616 7.82 13.25 11.72
C TRP A 616 7.20 14.63 11.83
N PRO A 617 7.18 15.43 10.75
CA PRO A 617 6.27 16.55 10.70
C PRO A 617 4.85 15.98 10.71
N GLN A 618 4.33 15.69 11.92
CA GLN A 618 2.97 16.07 12.21
C GLN A 618 2.84 17.52 11.75
N ALA A 619 1.66 17.93 11.30
CA ALA A 619 1.41 19.31 10.95
C ALA A 619 1.72 20.24 12.16
N GLY A 620 2.98 20.56 12.47
CA GLY A 620 3.36 20.79 13.86
C GLY A 620 4.85 20.62 14.18
N ASP A 621 5.73 21.39 13.52
CA ASP A 621 6.79 22.09 14.28
C ASP A 621 6.12 23.13 15.23
N LEU A 622 5.11 22.74 16.00
CA LEU A 622 4.32 23.63 16.86
C LEU A 622 4.36 23.08 18.26
N ASP A 623 5.11 23.79 19.09
CA ASP A 623 4.94 23.76 20.53
C ASP A 623 3.53 24.28 20.85
N PHE A 624 2.64 23.37 21.24
CA PHE A 624 1.26 23.72 21.58
C PHE A 624 1.20 24.58 22.85
N ALA A 625 2.25 24.63 23.68
CA ALA A 625 2.28 25.50 24.85
C ALA A 625 2.49 26.99 24.49
N GLU A 626 3.20 27.30 23.40
CA GLU A 626 3.39 28.68 22.93
C GLU A 626 2.14 29.26 22.23
N LEU A 627 1.30 28.41 21.64
CA LEU A 627 0.14 28.82 20.82
C LEU A 627 -1.10 29.27 21.62
N PHE A 628 -1.18 28.95 22.92
CA PHE A 628 -2.32 29.28 23.78
C PHE A 628 -2.09 30.52 24.66
N ALA A 629 -1.00 31.27 24.47
CA ALA A 629 -0.67 32.43 25.30
C ALA A 629 -1.39 33.74 24.90
N ASP A 630 -1.78 33.92 23.63
CA ASP A 630 -2.29 35.21 23.16
C ASP A 630 -3.81 35.18 22.84
N GLY A 631 -4.59 35.61 23.83
CA GLY A 631 -6.04 35.74 23.78
C GLY A 631 -6.54 36.95 22.98
N SER A 632 -6.81 36.77 21.68
CA SER A 632 -7.62 37.74 20.92
C SER A 632 -8.77 37.08 20.15
N GLU A 633 -9.99 37.50 20.50
CA GLU A 633 -11.28 36.86 20.21
C GLU A 633 -11.88 37.09 18.81
N TRP A 634 -11.11 37.58 17.83
CA TRP A 634 -11.60 37.76 16.45
C TRP A 634 -11.04 36.73 15.44
N THR A 635 -10.16 35.83 15.89
CA THR A 635 -9.55 34.74 15.11
C THR A 635 -10.45 33.49 15.00
N LYS A 636 -11.60 33.47 15.69
CA LYS A 636 -12.43 32.28 15.95
C LYS A 636 -13.43 31.87 14.87
N TRP A 637 -13.53 32.55 13.72
CA TRP A 637 -14.67 32.36 12.79
C TRP A 637 -14.35 32.06 11.31
N ALA A 638 -13.07 32.00 10.88
CA ALA A 638 -12.74 32.15 9.45
C ALA A 638 -11.96 31.01 8.78
N SER A 639 -11.66 29.93 9.49
CA SER A 639 -10.51 29.07 9.19
C SER A 639 -10.84 27.77 8.43
N THR A 640 -11.79 27.88 7.52
CA THR A 640 -12.49 26.76 6.90
C THR A 640 -11.69 26.04 5.79
N MET A 641 -11.50 24.72 5.94
CA MET A 641 -11.36 23.70 4.87
C MET A 641 -9.98 23.43 4.19
N PHE A 642 -9.33 22.33 4.64
CA PHE A 642 -8.45 21.38 3.91
C PHE A 642 -6.99 21.74 3.59
N ALA A 643 -6.07 20.93 4.13
CA ALA A 643 -4.72 20.73 3.62
C ALA A 643 -4.29 19.25 3.73
N THR A 644 -4.26 18.51 2.62
CA THR A 644 -3.03 17.81 2.21
C THR A 644 -3.05 17.42 0.75
N ALA A 645 -1.85 17.52 0.20
CA ALA A 645 -1.35 17.04 -1.07
C ALA A 645 -0.77 15.65 -0.92
#